data_AF-A0AA45Z6W0-F1
#
_entry.id   AF-A0AA45Z6W0-F1
#
_cell.length_a   1.000
_cell.length_b   1.000
_cell.length_c   1.000
_cell.angle_alpha   90.00
_cell.angle_beta   90.00
_cell.angle_gamma   90.00
#
_symmetry.space_group_name_H-M   'P 1'
#
loop_
_entity.id
_entity.type
_entity.pdbx_description
1 polymer ?
#
loop_
_entity_poly.entity_id
_entity_poly.type
_entity_poly.pdbx_seq_one_letter_code
_entity_poly.pdbx_strand_id
1 'polypeptide(L)'
;METSTPGRSAIEQAARAVVLDRGLRVEFEQGLRLIRALYQDKDAFHLLAVTEKGAESIYRPEIREKMAQSRTGRMYRLARTGWESPGFRFLDRLNAHIRSFIAKWNEDEKLQVAMSVGVFEPGQPKDAQFCVGLSALAIDIDPKDFDRLVPGAQVPEQVIPEVLRRLGVHGLAPHAVVHSGRGLHVYLLLDRHVLRTSDDRAKAKAVWWRLGHLLGGLDRHDLSSMMRVPGTINWKGGSPKPVRFIEEFTDLNRSRYSFKSVAAALEGLPPMPRLQARRGARRSTPRGGQPNNARWAEPPPLAIEDQQMLYVALSLEKPLADLRAATRAMKTKDRSKADFAYACALLEAGLPESVIVHELHAGQKATEHEDPDWYVEHTFQRAVALVWPAGSRGETAPWSVFPSSRGVLYTPVSSPLLSSCATLAAPIASKVKIVLARAGDGKTRSLVEDRARSRWMAGDRTALVGLFVRELLRHEYAINTLFPYGFSCTRDGEMVVERADELPRTHQELFALLPAEVKRYWSFEKLRERVQDPSAFYVNCRHPRVLDERLQYEEQPDGTWNLPSWVSSWESDAPELHLPMAVVKFRGRADLCLMGLSAEVLAGPTPPCSSTCPMTACRANSRTSDSERGAKTFWPEIAFPLLSHRAYSTQVLFKPEANDYTQVVFDELPAFVYRCPKLSVRRIGGRKGRTLWQVEPLDTVESVFTVLAENLGVVERAKVAEADLDQLPSIMERLARVRTNLVMLANKRLRFVKEGRAVSFERMADTRPPFLSKADFEVLLRLSRLKVPEATEVGVDVDREVRHLTNALETMRDFCGDEAQMHVYLEHGFKKHGEGTLWMYRPTDGWDDALLDAQGREREVVLLDATAGLDPRYHLRGQCLLEQMPGGFFPNTSVVLTKSMSKTKLARMQESEIGDAIVQNIAPYRDRIGAEGRGGLLVVLPMEMEKKLMPYIQAHISAGDLPERTVLAHFGALRGRNDFDDFDAVYFTNPYRYAEAYYVGLGLLLHGGQNFPRQWESKNAWEDFAAIRARSVVSDLYQDAMRIGIRRDPARSAFIFVPSQEAAYVVRLMRLFCGATFIMPDCTNVDLSPSPQQSSVDAVL
;
A
#
# COMPACT_ATOMS: atom_id res chain seq x y z
N MET A 1 59.73 -45.63 -12.42
CA MET A 1 59.49 -45.89 -10.98
C MET A 1 58.12 -45.35 -10.66
N GLU A 2 57.16 -46.28 -10.63
CA GLU A 2 55.90 -46.12 -9.92
C GLU A 2 56.18 -45.74 -8.45
N THR A 3 55.28 -44.99 -7.82
CA THR A 3 54.41 -45.58 -6.79
C THR A 3 53.21 -44.66 -6.59
N SER A 4 52.15 -44.92 -7.34
CA SER A 4 50.80 -44.62 -6.88
C SER A 4 50.60 -45.42 -5.59
N THR A 5 50.34 -44.74 -4.46
CA THR A 5 50.02 -45.42 -3.20
C THR A 5 48.49 -45.47 -3.07
N PRO A 6 47.83 -46.62 -3.31
CA PRO A 6 46.38 -46.73 -3.20
C PRO A 6 45.89 -46.70 -1.74
N GLY A 7 46.82 -46.76 -0.77
CA GLY A 7 46.51 -46.96 0.65
C GLY A 7 45.99 -45.74 1.40
N ARG A 8 46.41 -44.51 1.07
CA ARG A 8 45.96 -43.31 1.82
C ARG A 8 44.52 -42.93 1.49
N SER A 9 44.09 -43.07 0.24
CA SER A 9 42.67 -42.87 -0.10
C SER A 9 41.80 -44.00 0.46
N ALA A 10 42.32 -45.23 0.54
CA ALA A 10 41.59 -46.37 1.10
C ALA A 10 41.44 -46.27 2.63
N ILE A 11 42.44 -45.78 3.37
CA ILE A 11 42.35 -45.60 4.83
C ILE A 11 41.44 -44.41 5.18
N GLU A 12 41.48 -43.30 4.43
CA GLU A 12 40.52 -42.19 4.63
C GLU A 12 39.09 -42.57 4.22
N GLN A 13 38.93 -43.38 3.16
CA GLN A 13 37.62 -43.94 2.79
C GLN A 13 37.13 -44.99 3.80
N ALA A 14 38.02 -45.83 4.35
CA ALA A 14 37.68 -46.81 5.37
C ALA A 14 37.38 -46.15 6.72
N ALA A 15 38.10 -45.11 7.12
CA ALA A 15 37.82 -44.33 8.32
C ALA A 15 36.49 -43.56 8.18
N ARG A 16 36.20 -42.98 7.01
CA ARG A 16 34.87 -42.42 6.69
C ARG A 16 33.80 -43.51 6.71
N ALA A 17 34.05 -44.70 6.16
CA ALA A 17 33.10 -45.80 6.14
C ALA A 17 32.79 -46.36 7.55
N VAL A 18 33.78 -46.44 8.45
CA VAL A 18 33.60 -46.90 9.83
C VAL A 18 32.86 -45.87 10.70
N VAL A 19 33.12 -44.57 10.50
CA VAL A 19 32.36 -43.49 11.16
C VAL A 19 30.92 -43.43 10.63
N LEU A 20 30.72 -43.64 9.33
CA LEU A 20 29.38 -43.81 8.73
C LEU A 20 28.66 -45.04 9.29
N ASP A 21 29.33 -46.20 9.41
CA ASP A 21 28.70 -47.43 9.93
C ASP A 21 28.29 -47.30 11.41
N ARG A 22 29.11 -46.67 12.27
CA ARG A 22 28.75 -46.40 13.67
C ARG A 22 27.62 -45.38 13.80
N GLY A 23 27.64 -44.29 13.01
CA GLY A 23 26.58 -43.28 13.01
C GLY A 23 25.24 -43.85 12.51
N LEU A 24 25.27 -44.62 11.43
CA LEU A 24 24.10 -45.29 10.86
C LEU A 24 23.47 -46.27 11.85
N ARG A 25 24.26 -47.01 12.65
CA ARG A 25 23.70 -47.91 13.68
C ARG A 25 22.91 -47.18 14.76
N VAL A 26 23.38 -46.02 15.23
CA VAL A 26 22.67 -45.22 16.25
C VAL A 26 21.37 -44.64 15.68
N GLU A 27 21.45 -44.07 14.47
CA GLU A 27 20.29 -43.53 13.76
C GLU A 27 19.26 -44.63 13.45
N PHE A 28 19.73 -45.85 13.20
CA PHE A 28 18.89 -47.01 12.94
C PHE A 28 18.13 -47.47 14.19
N GLU A 29 18.77 -47.49 15.38
CA GLU A 29 18.05 -47.77 16.63
C GLU A 29 16.97 -46.72 16.92
N GLN A 30 17.26 -45.45 16.65
CA GLN A 30 16.28 -44.36 16.77
C GLN A 30 15.14 -44.52 15.75
N GLY A 31 15.44 -44.96 14.52
CA GLY A 31 14.44 -45.33 13.53
C GLY A 31 13.52 -46.45 14.01
N LEU A 32 14.05 -47.49 14.66
CA LEU A 32 13.25 -48.56 15.26
C LEU A 32 12.38 -48.07 16.42
N ARG A 33 12.88 -47.15 17.26
CA ARG A 33 12.07 -46.52 18.33
C ARG A 33 10.91 -45.73 17.74
N LEU A 34 11.15 -44.95 16.68
CA LEU A 34 10.10 -44.21 15.99
C LEU A 34 9.05 -45.13 15.37
N ILE A 35 9.45 -46.26 14.77
CA ILE A 35 8.50 -47.25 14.24
C ILE A 35 7.59 -47.81 15.35
N ARG A 36 8.13 -48.11 16.53
CA ARG A 36 7.35 -48.60 17.68
C ARG A 36 6.38 -47.56 18.23
N ALA A 37 6.74 -46.28 18.18
CA ALA A 37 5.86 -45.19 18.58
C ALA A 37 4.63 -45.06 17.64
N LEU A 38 4.79 -45.44 16.37
CA LEU A 38 3.72 -45.33 15.36
C LEU A 38 2.76 -46.54 15.37
N TYR A 39 3.24 -47.72 15.75
CA TYR A 39 2.49 -48.97 15.59
C TYR A 39 2.41 -49.77 16.91
N GLN A 40 1.20 -50.17 17.27
CA GLN A 40 0.94 -51.05 18.40
C GLN A 40 1.01 -52.52 17.97
N ASP A 41 1.20 -53.40 18.96
CA ASP A 41 1.32 -54.85 18.81
C ASP A 41 0.37 -55.48 17.77
N LYS A 42 -0.92 -55.13 17.75
CA LYS A 42 -1.90 -55.74 16.82
C LYS A 42 -2.01 -55.05 15.45
N ASP A 43 -1.25 -54.01 15.18
CA ASP A 43 -1.33 -53.24 13.95
C ASP A 43 -0.62 -53.93 12.78
N ALA A 44 -1.16 -53.74 11.57
CA ALA A 44 -0.43 -54.01 10.34
C ALA A 44 0.38 -52.75 9.98
N PHE A 45 1.71 -52.85 9.93
CA PHE A 45 2.58 -51.74 9.55
C PHE A 45 3.16 -51.94 8.15
N HIS A 46 3.32 -50.85 7.40
CA HIS A 46 3.77 -50.87 6.01
C HIS A 46 5.18 -50.29 5.87
N LEU A 47 6.15 -51.15 5.58
CA LEU A 47 7.53 -50.80 5.19
C LEU A 47 7.70 -51.09 3.69
N LEU A 48 8.13 -50.10 2.92
CA LEU A 48 8.23 -50.19 1.46
C LEU A 48 9.63 -49.86 0.95
N ALA A 49 10.07 -50.60 -0.06
CA ALA A 49 11.29 -50.32 -0.83
C ALA A 49 10.92 -49.62 -2.17
N VAL A 50 11.52 -48.46 -2.46
CA VAL A 50 11.08 -47.52 -3.51
C VAL A 50 12.27 -47.01 -4.36
N THR A 51 12.05 -46.70 -5.64
CA THR A 51 13.08 -46.15 -6.57
C THR A 51 12.91 -44.66 -6.89
N GLU A 52 13.94 -44.05 -7.49
CA GLU A 52 14.11 -42.60 -7.81
C GLU A 52 12.91 -41.84 -8.38
N LYS A 53 12.16 -42.43 -9.30
CA LYS A 53 10.88 -41.88 -9.78
C LYS A 53 9.78 -42.70 -9.12
N GLY A 54 8.97 -42.07 -8.28
CA GLY A 54 7.87 -42.68 -7.54
C GLY A 54 6.76 -43.38 -8.36
N ALA A 55 6.99 -43.75 -9.63
CA ALA A 55 6.13 -44.65 -10.41
C ALA A 55 6.81 -45.22 -11.68
N GLU A 56 8.07 -45.70 -11.65
CA GLU A 56 8.65 -46.41 -12.82
C GLU A 56 9.40 -47.73 -12.53
N SER A 57 9.57 -48.17 -11.28
CA SER A 57 10.28 -49.46 -11.01
C SER A 57 9.41 -50.69 -10.89
N ILE A 58 8.08 -50.56 -10.77
CA ILE A 58 7.19 -51.74 -10.84
C ILE A 58 7.00 -52.19 -12.31
N TYR A 59 7.50 -51.40 -13.28
CA TYR A 59 7.37 -51.65 -14.72
C TYR A 59 8.66 -52.12 -15.41
N ARG A 60 9.78 -52.31 -14.70
CA ARG A 60 10.92 -53.06 -15.27
C ARG A 60 10.59 -54.56 -15.21
N PRO A 61 10.45 -55.26 -16.35
CA PRO A 61 10.14 -56.69 -16.37
C PRO A 61 11.10 -57.51 -15.50
N GLU A 62 12.40 -57.12 -15.48
CA GLU A 62 13.45 -57.79 -14.72
C GLU A 62 13.23 -57.75 -13.19
N ILE A 63 12.69 -56.65 -12.65
CA ILE A 63 12.44 -56.50 -11.20
C ILE A 63 11.20 -57.32 -10.80
N ARG A 64 10.19 -57.38 -11.69
CA ARG A 64 8.97 -58.19 -11.48
C ARG A 64 9.29 -59.70 -11.50
N GLU A 65 10.29 -60.10 -12.27
CA GLU A 65 10.84 -61.46 -12.31
C GLU A 65 11.69 -61.77 -11.07
N LYS A 66 12.62 -60.89 -10.68
CA LYS A 66 13.44 -61.06 -9.46
C LYS A 66 12.62 -61.08 -8.17
N MET A 67 11.59 -60.24 -8.06
CA MET A 67 10.66 -60.26 -6.92
C MET A 67 9.74 -61.49 -6.92
N ALA A 68 9.41 -62.05 -8.09
CA ALA A 68 8.68 -63.32 -8.18
C ALA A 68 9.57 -64.53 -7.85
N GLN A 69 10.89 -64.40 -7.98
CA GLN A 69 11.88 -65.48 -7.81
C GLN A 69 12.52 -65.53 -6.41
N SER A 70 12.26 -64.58 -5.50
CA SER A 70 12.87 -64.61 -4.16
C SER A 70 12.26 -65.74 -3.32
N ARG A 71 12.92 -66.89 -3.38
CA ARG A 71 12.55 -68.23 -2.88
C ARG A 71 12.43 -68.39 -1.35
N THR A 72 12.51 -67.34 -0.55
CA THR A 72 12.41 -67.45 0.92
C THR A 72 11.02 -67.06 1.40
N GLY A 73 10.11 -68.02 1.23
CA GLY A 73 8.76 -68.19 1.78
C GLY A 73 8.09 -67.06 2.59
N ARG A 74 6.88 -66.73 2.11
CA ARG A 74 5.75 -65.97 2.72
C ARG A 74 5.48 -64.58 2.15
N MET A 75 5.27 -64.51 0.83
CA MET A 75 4.42 -63.49 0.21
C MET A 75 3.39 -64.21 -0.68
N TYR A 76 2.10 -64.13 -0.32
CA TYR A 76 1.02 -64.61 -1.19
C TYR A 76 0.76 -63.59 -2.30
N ARG A 77 0.51 -64.10 -3.51
CA ARG A 77 0.17 -63.37 -4.74
C ARG A 77 -1.10 -64.00 -5.32
N LEU A 78 -2.20 -63.25 -5.47
CA LEU A 78 -3.43 -63.51 -6.27
C LEU A 78 -4.34 -62.26 -6.08
N ALA A 79 -5.12 -61.70 -7.02
CA ALA A 79 -5.32 -61.83 -8.46
C ALA A 79 -6.09 -60.58 -8.97
N ARG A 80 -6.03 -60.33 -10.30
CA ARG A 80 -6.84 -59.46 -11.18
C ARG A 80 -8.02 -58.67 -10.53
N THR A 81 -8.05 -57.35 -10.77
CA THR A 81 -9.04 -56.30 -10.37
C THR A 81 -8.73 -55.60 -9.04
N GLY A 82 -8.50 -54.27 -9.07
CA GLY A 82 -8.15 -53.45 -7.91
C GLY A 82 -6.75 -53.75 -7.34
N TRP A 83 -5.97 -52.74 -6.94
CA TRP A 83 -4.68 -53.00 -6.29
C TRP A 83 -4.82 -52.84 -4.77
N GLU A 84 -4.82 -53.97 -4.04
CA GLU A 84 -4.48 -54.09 -2.62
C GLU A 84 -2.94 -54.22 -2.46
N SER A 85 -2.31 -53.50 -1.53
CA SER A 85 -0.87 -53.64 -1.23
C SER A 85 -0.69 -54.59 -0.04
N PRO A 86 0.23 -55.56 -0.07
CA PRO A 86 0.40 -56.49 1.05
C PRO A 86 0.96 -55.74 2.26
N GLY A 87 0.21 -55.74 3.38
CA GLY A 87 0.71 -55.35 4.70
C GLY A 87 1.43 -56.51 5.37
N PHE A 88 2.56 -56.25 6.05
CA PHE A 88 3.25 -57.25 6.85
C PHE A 88 2.69 -57.23 8.28
N ARG A 89 2.46 -58.41 8.88
CA ARG A 89 2.17 -58.57 10.32
C ARG A 89 3.34 -59.29 10.99
N PHE A 90 4.05 -58.63 11.91
CA PHE A 90 5.05 -59.28 12.76
C PHE A 90 5.00 -58.68 14.15
N LEU A 91 5.00 -59.54 15.18
CA LEU A 91 4.73 -59.12 16.55
C LEU A 91 5.88 -59.26 17.54
N ASP A 92 6.81 -60.22 17.39
CA ASP A 92 7.95 -60.31 18.35
C ASP A 92 9.33 -60.44 17.68
N ARG A 93 9.39 -60.50 16.35
CA ARG A 93 10.64 -60.53 15.54
C ARG A 93 10.91 -59.23 14.77
N LEU A 94 10.21 -58.15 15.17
CA LEU A 94 10.13 -56.88 14.45
C LEU A 94 11.52 -56.33 14.09
N ASN A 95 12.42 -56.20 15.06
CA ASN A 95 13.71 -55.56 14.83
C ASN A 95 14.62 -56.37 13.90
N ALA A 96 14.71 -57.69 14.07
CA ALA A 96 15.58 -58.54 13.25
C ALA A 96 15.07 -58.62 11.79
N HIS A 97 13.76 -58.68 11.59
CA HIS A 97 13.17 -58.69 10.25
C HIS A 97 13.20 -57.31 9.59
N ILE A 98 12.97 -56.22 10.33
CA ILE A 98 13.13 -54.86 9.79
C ILE A 98 14.60 -54.63 9.41
N ARG A 99 15.56 -55.06 10.24
CA ARG A 99 16.99 -55.03 9.91
C ARG A 99 17.29 -55.81 8.64
N SER A 100 16.83 -57.05 8.56
CA SER A 100 17.06 -57.89 7.38
C SER A 100 16.41 -57.30 6.12
N PHE A 101 15.22 -56.72 6.25
CA PHE A 101 14.53 -56.04 5.17
C PHE A 101 15.30 -54.81 4.70
N ILE A 102 15.76 -53.97 5.62
CA ILE A 102 16.53 -52.77 5.29
C ILE A 102 17.90 -53.16 4.70
N ALA A 103 18.64 -54.09 5.29
CA ALA A 103 19.91 -54.55 4.73
C ALA A 103 19.73 -55.05 3.29
N LYS A 104 18.77 -55.95 3.07
CA LYS A 104 18.49 -56.49 1.73
C LYS A 104 18.09 -55.40 0.74
N TRP A 105 17.10 -54.58 1.08
CA TRP A 105 16.51 -53.69 0.07
C TRP A 105 17.21 -52.34 -0.02
N ASN A 106 17.70 -51.81 1.11
CA ASN A 106 18.38 -50.53 1.16
C ASN A 106 19.88 -50.60 0.92
N GLU A 107 20.56 -51.60 1.46
CA GLU A 107 22.02 -51.70 1.33
C GLU A 107 22.38 -52.51 0.07
N ASP A 108 21.85 -53.73 -0.07
CA ASP A 108 22.22 -54.63 -1.18
C ASP A 108 21.59 -54.18 -2.51
N GLU A 109 20.26 -54.00 -2.53
CA GLU A 109 19.50 -53.67 -3.74
C GLU A 109 19.42 -52.15 -4.00
N LYS A 110 20.02 -51.34 -3.12
CA LYS A 110 20.12 -49.87 -3.26
C LYS A 110 18.76 -49.18 -3.50
N LEU A 111 17.70 -49.70 -2.89
CA LEU A 111 16.35 -49.14 -2.91
C LEU A 111 16.11 -48.26 -1.68
N GLN A 112 15.27 -47.25 -1.81
CA GLN A 112 14.93 -46.35 -0.69
C GLN A 112 13.94 -47.06 0.23
N VAL A 113 14.09 -46.94 1.55
CA VAL A 113 13.12 -47.52 2.49
C VAL A 113 12.29 -46.43 3.17
N ALA A 114 10.97 -46.61 3.17
CA ALA A 114 10.02 -45.70 3.80
C ALA A 114 8.93 -46.45 4.59
N MET A 115 8.32 -45.78 5.56
CA MET A 115 7.21 -46.23 6.39
C MET A 115 6.00 -45.28 6.29
N SER A 116 4.79 -45.78 6.52
CA SER A 116 3.62 -44.90 6.68
C SER A 116 3.50 -44.42 8.14
N VAL A 117 2.74 -43.35 8.37
CA VAL A 117 2.34 -42.92 9.73
C VAL A 117 0.87 -43.22 10.02
N GLY A 118 0.11 -43.65 9.01
CA GLY A 118 -1.25 -44.18 9.16
C GLY A 118 -1.27 -45.68 9.43
N VAL A 119 -2.32 -46.12 10.13
CA VAL A 119 -2.66 -47.52 10.34
C VAL A 119 -3.82 -47.88 9.42
N PHE A 120 -3.67 -48.96 8.65
CA PHE A 120 -4.64 -49.38 7.64
C PHE A 120 -5.34 -50.67 8.06
N GLU A 121 -6.55 -50.86 7.52
CA GLU A 121 -7.29 -52.10 7.72
C GLU A 121 -6.47 -53.30 7.21
N PRO A 122 -6.37 -54.41 7.98
CA PRO A 122 -5.54 -55.52 7.58
C PRO A 122 -5.96 -56.14 6.24
N GLY A 123 -5.01 -56.28 5.33
CA GLY A 123 -5.24 -56.84 3.99
C GLY A 123 -5.67 -55.81 2.94
N GLN A 124 -6.02 -54.58 3.36
CA GLN A 124 -6.43 -53.52 2.45
C GLN A 124 -5.24 -52.72 1.88
N PRO A 125 -5.40 -52.05 0.72
CA PRO A 125 -4.35 -51.21 0.16
C PRO A 125 -4.06 -50.00 1.04
N LYS A 126 -2.83 -49.48 0.88
CA LYS A 126 -2.42 -48.19 1.43
C LYS A 126 -3.07 -47.02 0.68
N ASP A 127 -4.39 -46.96 0.76
CA ASP A 127 -5.24 -45.87 0.29
C ASP A 127 -5.86 -45.16 1.51
N ALA A 128 -6.03 -43.85 1.39
CA ALA A 128 -6.60 -43.05 2.47
C ALA A 128 -7.98 -43.53 2.92
N GLN A 129 -8.78 -44.15 2.04
CA GLN A 129 -10.10 -44.67 2.41
C GLN A 129 -10.04 -45.85 3.41
N PHE A 130 -8.95 -46.60 3.42
CA PHE A 130 -8.72 -47.76 4.31
C PHE A 130 -7.86 -47.43 5.53
N CYS A 131 -7.52 -46.14 5.72
CA CYS A 131 -6.84 -45.69 6.93
C CYS A 131 -7.84 -45.71 8.10
N VAL A 132 -7.55 -46.55 9.10
CA VAL A 132 -8.38 -46.79 10.28
C VAL A 132 -7.86 -46.07 11.54
N GLY A 133 -6.65 -45.53 11.50
CA GLY A 133 -6.15 -44.68 12.58
C GLY A 133 -4.85 -43.95 12.31
N LEU A 134 -4.57 -42.96 13.15
CA LEU A 134 -3.34 -42.16 13.15
C LEU A 134 -2.70 -42.17 14.53
N SER A 135 -1.42 -42.52 14.59
CA SER A 135 -0.58 -42.42 15.79
C SER A 135 0.36 -41.21 15.75
N ALA A 136 0.47 -40.56 14.59
CA ALA A 136 1.22 -39.31 14.43
C ALA A 136 0.71 -38.50 13.23
N LEU A 137 1.04 -37.20 13.23
CA LEU A 137 1.06 -36.36 12.04
C LEU A 137 2.52 -36.10 11.67
N ALA A 138 2.90 -36.32 10.41
CA ALA A 138 4.26 -36.12 9.95
C ALA A 138 4.32 -35.28 8.67
N ILE A 139 5.20 -34.27 8.64
CA ILE A 139 5.39 -33.36 7.49
C ILE A 139 6.75 -33.63 6.84
N ASP A 140 6.78 -33.72 5.51
CA ASP A 140 8.02 -33.80 4.71
C ASP A 140 8.27 -32.43 4.06
N ILE A 141 9.40 -31.82 4.42
CA ILE A 141 9.82 -30.51 3.92
C ILE A 141 10.97 -30.77 2.95
N ASP A 142 10.70 -30.56 1.66
CA ASP A 142 11.68 -30.76 0.60
C ASP A 142 12.66 -29.58 0.48
N PRO A 143 13.86 -29.78 -0.10
CA PRO A 143 14.85 -28.71 -0.31
C PRO A 143 14.32 -27.47 -1.02
N LYS A 144 13.36 -27.66 -1.95
CA LYS A 144 12.75 -26.56 -2.70
C LYS A 144 11.92 -25.63 -1.81
N ASP A 145 11.50 -26.12 -0.65
CA ASP A 145 10.70 -25.38 0.32
C ASP A 145 11.57 -24.79 1.44
N PHE A 146 12.88 -25.06 1.45
CA PHE A 146 13.77 -24.49 2.46
C PHE A 146 13.90 -22.98 2.31
N ASP A 147 14.11 -22.49 1.10
CA ASP A 147 14.18 -21.05 0.82
C ASP A 147 12.86 -20.32 1.17
N ARG A 148 11.73 -21.02 1.05
CA ARG A 148 10.41 -20.52 1.45
C ARG A 148 10.23 -20.47 2.97
N LEU A 149 10.91 -21.34 3.70
CA LEU A 149 10.91 -21.35 5.16
C LEU A 149 11.90 -20.33 5.70
N VAL A 150 13.14 -20.40 5.24
CA VAL A 150 14.25 -19.53 5.63
C VAL A 150 14.95 -19.12 4.33
N PRO A 151 14.84 -17.85 3.90
CA PRO A 151 15.48 -17.37 2.69
C PRO A 151 16.99 -17.64 2.68
N GLY A 152 17.47 -18.19 1.58
CA GLY A 152 18.86 -18.62 1.40
C GLY A 152 19.21 -19.96 2.04
N ALA A 153 18.27 -20.66 2.69
CA ALA A 153 18.55 -21.96 3.28
C ALA A 153 18.74 -23.03 2.19
N GLN A 154 19.91 -23.70 2.26
CA GLN A 154 20.31 -24.72 1.29
C GLN A 154 20.38 -26.12 1.91
N VAL A 155 20.42 -26.22 3.24
CA VAL A 155 20.49 -27.50 3.97
C VAL A 155 19.38 -27.57 5.03
N PRO A 156 18.83 -28.77 5.31
CA PRO A 156 17.67 -28.93 6.19
C PRO A 156 17.92 -28.40 7.60
N GLU A 157 19.15 -28.48 8.10
CA GLU A 157 19.50 -28.02 9.45
C GLU A 157 19.26 -26.51 9.65
N GLN A 158 19.33 -25.71 8.57
CA GLN A 158 19.09 -24.26 8.62
C GLN A 158 17.62 -23.90 8.82
N VAL A 159 16.68 -24.77 8.43
CA VAL A 159 15.24 -24.50 8.57
C VAL A 159 14.64 -25.00 9.88
N ILE A 160 15.38 -25.84 10.64
CA ILE A 160 14.90 -26.40 11.92
C ILE A 160 14.47 -25.30 12.90
N PRO A 161 15.25 -24.22 13.14
CA PRO A 161 14.83 -23.17 14.08
C PRO A 161 13.50 -22.52 13.69
N GLU A 162 13.27 -22.30 12.39
CA GLU A 162 12.02 -21.73 11.89
C GLU A 162 10.85 -22.72 11.99
N VAL A 163 11.08 -24.01 11.72
CA VAL A 163 10.09 -25.08 11.93
C VAL A 163 9.66 -25.13 13.39
N LEU A 164 10.62 -25.10 14.34
CA LEU A 164 10.34 -25.09 15.77
C LEU A 164 9.59 -23.83 16.20
N ARG A 165 9.99 -22.66 15.68
CA ARG A 165 9.33 -21.38 15.96
C ARG A 165 7.88 -21.40 15.48
N ARG A 166 7.61 -21.87 14.27
CA ARG A 166 6.25 -21.94 13.70
C ARG A 166 5.35 -22.89 14.47
N LEU A 167 5.85 -24.04 14.91
CA LEU A 167 5.08 -24.92 15.80
C LEU A 167 4.81 -24.27 17.16
N GLY A 168 5.82 -23.61 17.73
CA GLY A 168 5.74 -22.96 19.04
C GLY A 168 4.69 -21.86 19.12
N VAL A 169 4.50 -21.08 18.05
CA VAL A 169 3.43 -20.05 17.95
C VAL A 169 2.03 -20.65 18.14
N HIS A 170 1.85 -21.92 17.80
CA HIS A 170 0.58 -22.65 17.95
C HIS A 170 0.54 -23.53 19.21
N GLY A 171 1.49 -23.38 20.15
CA GLY A 171 1.58 -24.22 21.34
C GLY A 171 1.94 -25.68 21.03
N LEU A 172 2.46 -25.95 19.83
CA LEU A 172 2.90 -27.27 19.39
C LEU A 172 4.43 -27.35 19.45
N ALA A 173 4.95 -28.55 19.69
CA ALA A 173 6.37 -28.83 19.63
C ALA A 173 6.55 -30.26 19.11
N PRO A 174 7.52 -30.49 18.18
CA PRO A 174 7.71 -31.79 17.59
C PRO A 174 8.15 -32.82 18.63
N HIS A 175 7.97 -34.10 18.30
CA HIS A 175 8.57 -35.21 19.03
C HIS A 175 9.92 -35.61 18.43
N ALA A 176 10.01 -35.61 17.11
CA ALA A 176 11.23 -35.91 16.38
C ALA A 176 11.37 -35.10 15.10
N VAL A 177 12.62 -34.79 14.75
CA VAL A 177 13.00 -34.22 13.46
C VAL A 177 14.06 -35.11 12.81
N VAL A 178 13.85 -35.47 11.55
CA VAL A 178 14.67 -36.43 10.79
C VAL A 178 15.11 -35.82 9.48
N HIS A 179 16.39 -35.84 9.17
CA HIS A 179 16.91 -35.50 7.85
C HIS A 179 16.61 -36.66 6.88
N SER A 180 15.77 -36.43 5.88
CA SER A 180 15.37 -37.47 4.89
C SER A 180 16.46 -37.82 3.87
N GLY A 181 17.70 -37.38 4.10
CA GLY A 181 18.82 -37.39 3.16
C GLY A 181 18.82 -36.21 2.18
N ARG A 182 17.68 -35.58 1.91
CA ARG A 182 17.62 -34.32 1.13
C ARG A 182 16.73 -33.28 1.81
N GLY A 183 15.57 -33.70 2.28
CA GLY A 183 14.60 -32.89 3.02
C GLY A 183 14.67 -33.09 4.53
N LEU A 184 13.62 -32.64 5.21
CA LEU A 184 13.39 -32.73 6.64
C LEU A 184 12.01 -33.34 6.92
N HIS A 185 11.93 -34.38 7.76
CA HIS A 185 10.68 -34.87 8.30
C HIS A 185 10.47 -34.36 9.72
N VAL A 186 9.24 -33.94 10.04
CA VAL A 186 8.85 -33.44 11.36
C VAL A 186 7.68 -34.28 11.88
N TYR A 187 7.78 -34.83 13.10
CA TYR A 187 6.77 -35.73 13.67
C TYR A 187 6.10 -35.13 14.92
N LEU A 188 4.76 -35.19 14.97
CA LEU A 188 3.93 -34.96 16.15
C LEU A 188 3.19 -36.24 16.52
N LEU A 189 3.56 -36.89 17.62
CA LEU A 189 2.91 -38.12 18.10
C LEU A 189 1.58 -37.81 18.80
N LEU A 190 0.57 -38.61 18.48
CA LEU A 190 -0.80 -38.47 18.96
C LEU A 190 -1.21 -39.62 19.89
N ASP A 191 -2.10 -39.34 20.83
CA ASP A 191 -2.98 -40.38 21.38
C ASP A 191 -3.77 -40.97 20.21
N ARG A 192 -3.67 -42.29 20.02
CA ARG A 192 -4.17 -42.97 18.82
C ARG A 192 -5.56 -42.48 18.44
N HIS A 193 -5.66 -41.83 17.28
CA HIS A 193 -6.91 -41.30 16.77
C HIS A 193 -7.53 -42.31 15.82
N VAL A 194 -8.70 -42.85 16.20
CA VAL A 194 -9.43 -43.85 15.41
C VAL A 194 -10.28 -43.16 14.37
N LEU A 195 -10.15 -43.59 13.11
CA LEU A 195 -10.91 -43.06 11.98
C LEU A 195 -11.99 -44.07 11.57
N ARG A 196 -13.26 -43.80 11.91
CA ARG A 196 -14.37 -44.73 11.66
C ARG A 196 -15.12 -44.37 10.36
N THR A 197 -15.24 -43.09 10.06
CA THR A 197 -16.07 -42.57 8.97
C THR A 197 -15.26 -41.86 7.89
N SER A 198 -15.87 -41.61 6.73
CA SER A 198 -15.28 -40.76 5.67
C SER A 198 -15.04 -39.34 6.14
N ASP A 199 -15.90 -38.82 7.02
CA ASP A 199 -15.78 -37.50 7.63
C ASP A 199 -14.61 -37.41 8.60
N ASP A 200 -14.36 -38.46 9.40
CA ASP A 200 -13.18 -38.52 10.26
C ASP A 200 -11.90 -38.44 9.43
N ARG A 201 -11.86 -39.17 8.31
CA ARG A 201 -10.74 -39.15 7.35
C ARG A 201 -10.58 -37.77 6.70
N ALA A 202 -11.66 -37.12 6.29
CA ALA A 202 -11.62 -35.78 5.71
C ALA A 202 -11.13 -34.73 6.73
N LYS A 203 -11.57 -34.83 7.99
CA LYS A 203 -11.10 -33.97 9.09
C LYS A 203 -9.63 -34.19 9.39
N ALA A 204 -9.19 -35.45 9.44
CA ALA A 204 -7.79 -35.80 9.63
C ALA A 204 -6.90 -35.24 8.51
N LYS A 205 -7.31 -35.38 7.25
CA LYS A 205 -6.64 -34.78 6.10
C LYS A 205 -6.54 -33.25 6.24
N ALA A 206 -7.65 -32.58 6.57
CA ALA A 206 -7.68 -31.12 6.71
C ALA A 206 -6.73 -30.61 7.80
N VAL A 207 -6.69 -31.28 8.95
CA VAL A 207 -5.77 -30.94 10.05
C VAL A 207 -4.32 -31.18 9.64
N TRP A 208 -4.03 -32.29 8.97
CA TRP A 208 -2.69 -32.60 8.50
C TRP A 208 -2.20 -31.61 7.43
N TRP A 209 -3.08 -31.18 6.53
CA TRP A 209 -2.74 -30.15 5.54
C TRP A 209 -2.48 -28.78 6.17
N ARG A 210 -3.24 -28.40 7.20
CA ARG A 210 -2.96 -27.17 7.95
C ARG A 210 -1.59 -27.21 8.61
N LEU A 211 -1.21 -28.36 9.14
CA LEU A 211 0.14 -28.57 9.67
C LEU A 211 1.21 -28.48 8.57
N GLY A 212 0.96 -29.04 7.39
CA GLY A 212 1.86 -28.92 6.24
C GLY A 212 2.00 -27.48 5.74
N HIS A 213 0.89 -26.74 5.69
CA HIS A 213 0.87 -25.32 5.33
C HIS A 213 1.67 -24.47 6.32
N LEU A 214 1.51 -24.74 7.62
CA LEU A 214 2.29 -24.08 8.67
C LEU A 214 3.80 -24.28 8.44
N LEU A 215 4.22 -25.51 8.15
CA LEU A 215 5.64 -25.88 8.05
C LEU A 215 6.20 -25.85 6.63
N GLY A 216 5.49 -25.26 5.66
CA GLY A 216 5.98 -25.10 4.28
C GLY A 216 6.08 -26.39 3.46
N GLY A 217 5.72 -27.54 4.03
CA GLY A 217 5.61 -28.83 3.33
C GLY A 217 4.23 -28.96 2.69
N LEU A 218 4.07 -28.46 1.46
CA LEU A 218 2.78 -28.47 0.74
C LEU A 218 2.66 -29.63 -0.27
N ASP A 219 3.67 -30.48 -0.37
CA ASP A 219 3.67 -31.60 -1.30
C ASP A 219 2.87 -32.79 -0.75
N ARG A 220 1.66 -32.98 -1.27
CA ARG A 220 0.84 -34.21 -1.23
C ARG A 220 0.86 -35.00 0.09
N HIS A 221 0.58 -34.35 1.22
CA HIS A 221 0.35 -35.04 2.49
C HIS A 221 -1.08 -35.58 2.56
N ASP A 222 -1.22 -36.89 2.40
CA ASP A 222 -2.46 -37.64 2.59
C ASP A 222 -2.29 -38.69 3.70
N LEU A 223 -3.39 -39.32 4.15
CA LEU A 223 -3.38 -40.40 5.14
C LEU A 223 -2.50 -41.60 4.73
N SER A 224 -2.18 -41.72 3.44
CA SER A 224 -1.29 -42.73 2.86
C SER A 224 0.16 -42.28 2.66
N SER A 225 0.56 -41.14 3.24
CA SER A 225 1.92 -40.59 3.14
C SER A 225 3.00 -41.55 3.64
N MET A 226 4.19 -41.43 3.04
CA MET A 226 5.35 -42.28 3.29
C MET A 226 6.53 -41.43 3.73
N MET A 227 7.12 -41.77 4.86
CA MET A 227 8.26 -41.09 5.44
C MET A 227 9.45 -42.04 5.48
N ARG A 228 10.64 -41.56 5.10
CA ARG A 228 11.87 -42.39 5.15
C ARG A 228 12.26 -42.78 6.56
N VAL A 229 12.84 -43.97 6.68
CA VAL A 229 13.27 -44.53 7.95
C VAL A 229 14.69 -44.03 8.31
N PRO A 230 14.90 -43.44 9.50
CA PRO A 230 16.23 -43.09 10.00
C PRO A 230 17.19 -44.29 10.02
N GLY A 231 18.48 -44.05 9.76
CA GLY A 231 19.50 -45.08 9.64
C GLY A 231 19.49 -45.83 8.30
N THR A 232 18.71 -45.36 7.31
CA THR A 232 18.72 -45.89 5.93
C THR A 232 19.38 -44.90 4.97
N ILE A 233 19.68 -45.33 3.75
CA ILE A 233 20.26 -44.51 2.69
C ILE A 233 19.17 -44.06 1.70
N ASN A 234 19.10 -42.77 1.47
CA ASN A 234 18.35 -42.16 0.38
C ASN A 234 19.13 -42.25 -0.93
N TRP A 235 18.75 -43.22 -1.78
CA TRP A 235 19.29 -43.43 -3.11
C TRP A 235 18.67 -42.53 -4.21
N LYS A 236 17.93 -41.47 -3.86
CA LYS A 236 17.31 -40.56 -4.84
C LYS A 236 18.36 -39.60 -5.40
N GLY A 237 18.39 -39.41 -6.71
CA GLY A 237 19.20 -38.44 -7.46
C GLY A 237 20.69 -38.78 -7.59
N GLY A 238 21.02 -40.04 -7.85
CA GLY A 238 22.35 -40.56 -8.23
C GLY A 238 23.39 -40.66 -7.11
N SER A 239 23.34 -39.78 -6.11
CA SER A 239 24.23 -39.78 -4.94
C SER A 239 23.50 -40.32 -3.69
N PRO A 240 23.98 -41.40 -3.04
CA PRO A 240 23.42 -41.90 -1.80
C PRO A 240 23.60 -40.88 -0.68
N LYS A 241 22.51 -40.56 0.02
CA LYS A 241 22.54 -39.66 1.18
C LYS A 241 21.94 -40.34 2.41
N PRO A 242 22.61 -40.36 3.57
CA PRO A 242 22.07 -41.01 4.77
C PRO A 242 20.82 -40.27 5.27
N VAL A 243 19.83 -41.04 5.71
CA VAL A 243 18.63 -40.55 6.41
C VAL A 243 18.97 -40.50 7.89
N ARG A 244 19.18 -39.29 8.42
CA ARG A 244 19.73 -39.06 9.75
C ARG A 244 18.66 -38.63 10.73
N PHE A 245 18.65 -39.19 11.92
CA PHE A 245 17.82 -38.68 13.01
C PHE A 245 18.50 -37.43 13.58
N ILE A 246 17.87 -36.26 13.51
CA ILE A 246 18.53 -35.01 13.90
C ILE A 246 18.37 -34.76 15.39
N GLU A 247 17.13 -34.74 15.87
CA GLU A 247 16.84 -34.36 17.25
C GLU A 247 15.53 -34.98 17.76
N GLU A 248 15.58 -35.49 18.99
CA GLU A 248 14.42 -35.99 19.77
C GLU A 248 14.08 -34.89 20.78
N PHE A 249 12.93 -34.25 20.61
CA PHE A 249 12.52 -33.12 21.45
C PHE A 249 11.75 -33.58 22.70
N THR A 250 11.29 -34.84 22.71
CA THR A 250 10.42 -35.44 23.74
C THR A 250 10.57 -36.97 23.78
N ASP A 251 10.16 -37.64 24.88
CA ASP A 251 10.19 -39.11 24.95
C ASP A 251 9.24 -39.75 23.91
N LEU A 252 9.82 -40.42 22.90
CA LEU A 252 9.06 -41.11 21.84
C LEU A 252 8.11 -42.21 22.35
N ASN A 253 8.24 -42.67 23.60
CA ASN A 253 7.33 -43.66 24.17
C ASN A 253 6.05 -43.03 24.77
N ARG A 254 5.92 -41.70 24.77
CA ARG A 254 4.76 -40.99 25.33
C ARG A 254 4.18 -40.00 24.31
N SER A 255 2.92 -40.20 23.93
CA SER A 255 2.15 -39.22 23.17
C SER A 255 1.97 -37.93 24.00
N ARG A 256 2.05 -36.78 23.33
CA ARG A 256 1.88 -35.45 23.98
C ARG A 256 0.52 -34.82 23.68
N TYR A 257 -0.06 -35.17 22.53
CA TYR A 257 -1.24 -34.49 22.01
C TYR A 257 -2.34 -35.49 21.72
N SER A 258 -3.59 -35.09 21.94
CA SER A 258 -4.73 -35.76 21.28
C SER A 258 -4.93 -35.16 19.88
N PHE A 259 -5.57 -35.87 18.97
CA PHE A 259 -5.90 -35.29 17.65
C PHE A 259 -6.73 -34.00 17.78
N LYS A 260 -7.66 -33.96 18.74
CA LYS A 260 -8.50 -32.77 18.98
C LYS A 260 -7.66 -31.58 19.44
N SER A 261 -6.65 -31.78 20.29
CA SER A 261 -5.80 -30.67 20.73
C SER A 261 -4.94 -30.11 19.60
N VAL A 262 -4.43 -30.96 18.70
CA VAL A 262 -3.71 -30.46 17.51
C VAL A 262 -4.66 -29.77 16.54
N ALA A 263 -5.86 -30.31 16.32
CA ALA A 263 -6.86 -29.70 15.45
C ALA A 263 -7.26 -28.30 15.94
N ALA A 264 -7.45 -28.15 17.26
CA ALA A 264 -7.74 -26.86 17.90
C ALA A 264 -6.57 -25.89 17.82
N ALA A 265 -5.33 -26.35 18.03
CA ALA A 265 -4.12 -25.52 17.92
C ALA A 265 -3.91 -24.95 16.50
N LEU A 266 -4.38 -25.69 15.48
CA LEU A 266 -4.33 -25.31 14.08
C LEU A 266 -5.65 -24.68 13.59
N GLU A 267 -6.60 -24.44 14.48
CA GLU A 267 -7.86 -23.78 14.16
C GLU A 267 -7.59 -22.29 13.84
N GLY A 268 -8.09 -21.82 12.71
CA GLY A 268 -7.78 -20.49 12.17
C GLY A 268 -6.68 -20.48 11.09
N LEU A 269 -5.92 -21.57 10.92
CA LEU A 269 -5.11 -21.74 9.71
C LEU A 269 -6.01 -22.06 8.51
N PRO A 270 -5.59 -21.70 7.27
CA PRO A 270 -6.43 -21.84 6.09
C PRO A 270 -7.06 -23.24 5.99
N PRO A 271 -8.35 -23.35 5.62
CA PRO A 271 -8.95 -24.67 5.43
C PRO A 271 -8.31 -25.37 4.23
N MET A 272 -8.19 -26.70 4.30
CA MET A 272 -7.77 -27.51 3.15
C MET A 272 -8.71 -27.22 1.97
N PRO A 273 -8.19 -26.89 0.77
CA PRO A 273 -9.01 -26.74 -0.42
C PRO A 273 -9.77 -28.04 -0.70
N ARG A 274 -11.10 -28.00 -0.91
CA ARG A 274 -11.89 -29.20 -1.20
C ARG A 274 -11.49 -29.79 -2.56
N LEU A 275 -10.69 -30.86 -2.52
CA LEU A 275 -10.23 -31.65 -3.67
C LEU A 275 -11.08 -32.93 -3.79
N GLN A 276 -11.73 -33.14 -4.93
CA GLN A 276 -12.13 -34.47 -5.46
C GLN A 276 -12.69 -34.27 -6.89
N ALA A 277 -12.37 -35.02 -7.94
CA ALA A 277 -11.42 -36.10 -8.17
C ALA A 277 -11.18 -36.17 -9.68
N ARG A 278 -9.93 -36.00 -10.12
CA ARG A 278 -9.51 -36.33 -11.48
C ARG A 278 -8.76 -37.67 -11.48
N ARG A 279 -9.38 -38.62 -12.19
CA ARG A 279 -8.78 -39.67 -13.05
C ARG A 279 -8.60 -41.08 -12.48
N GLY A 280 -9.54 -41.92 -12.90
CA GLY A 280 -9.35 -43.29 -13.36
C GLY A 280 -10.69 -43.83 -13.86
N ALA A 281 -11.06 -43.73 -15.14
CA ALA A 281 -10.55 -44.61 -16.18
C ALA A 281 -10.77 -44.03 -17.59
N ARG A 282 -9.76 -44.21 -18.44
CA ARG A 282 -9.88 -44.15 -19.89
C ARG A 282 -10.31 -45.54 -20.39
N ARG A 283 -11.30 -45.54 -21.30
CA ARG A 283 -11.62 -46.54 -22.33
C ARG A 283 -12.24 -47.88 -21.91
N SER A 284 -13.56 -47.92 -21.95
CA SER A 284 -14.27 -48.87 -22.81
C SER A 284 -15.17 -48.08 -23.74
N THR A 285 -14.88 -48.12 -25.04
CA THR A 285 -15.88 -47.82 -26.06
C THR A 285 -16.78 -49.03 -26.21
N PRO A 286 -18.09 -48.92 -25.98
CA PRO A 286 -19.08 -49.43 -26.91
C PRO A 286 -19.26 -48.37 -27.99
N ARG A 287 -19.07 -48.77 -29.24
CA ARG A 287 -19.61 -48.04 -30.38
C ARG A 287 -21.11 -47.86 -30.17
N GLY A 288 -21.60 -46.63 -30.35
CA GLY A 288 -23.03 -46.33 -30.47
C GLY A 288 -23.73 -46.02 -29.15
N GLY A 289 -23.89 -44.73 -28.85
CA GLY A 289 -24.73 -44.24 -27.76
C GLY A 289 -24.52 -42.74 -27.61
N GLN A 290 -25.57 -41.94 -27.87
CA GLN A 290 -25.55 -40.48 -27.78
C GLN A 290 -25.10 -39.97 -26.39
N PRO A 291 -24.45 -38.80 -26.30
CA PRO A 291 -24.00 -38.24 -25.04
C PRO A 291 -25.19 -37.65 -24.27
N ASN A 292 -25.55 -38.24 -23.12
CA ASN A 292 -26.48 -37.63 -22.17
C ASN A 292 -25.77 -37.24 -20.86
N ASN A 293 -25.67 -35.93 -20.63
CA ASN A 293 -25.81 -35.19 -19.36
C ASN A 293 -25.06 -35.68 -18.10
N ALA A 294 -23.75 -35.46 -18.02
CA ALA A 294 -23.05 -35.26 -16.75
C ALA A 294 -22.68 -33.76 -16.63
N ARG A 295 -23.57 -32.96 -16.04
CA ARG A 295 -23.39 -31.52 -15.79
C ARG A 295 -22.52 -31.38 -14.53
N TRP A 296 -21.34 -30.76 -14.65
CA TRP A 296 -20.48 -30.44 -13.51
C TRP A 296 -21.25 -29.57 -12.50
N ALA A 297 -21.01 -29.78 -11.20
CA ALA A 297 -21.65 -29.00 -10.14
C ALA A 297 -21.36 -27.50 -10.38
N GLU A 298 -22.41 -26.70 -10.47
CA GLU A 298 -22.29 -25.26 -10.68
C GLU A 298 -21.46 -24.65 -9.54
N PRO A 299 -20.62 -23.63 -9.83
CA PRO A 299 -19.87 -22.95 -8.79
C PRO A 299 -20.83 -22.42 -7.71
N PRO A 300 -20.43 -22.40 -6.43
CA PRO A 300 -21.29 -21.91 -5.35
C PRO A 300 -21.76 -20.48 -5.68
N PRO A 301 -23.00 -20.12 -5.30
CA PRO A 301 -23.53 -18.80 -5.59
C PRO A 301 -22.66 -17.72 -4.93
N LEU A 302 -22.43 -16.63 -5.66
CA LEU A 302 -21.75 -15.45 -5.16
C LEU A 302 -22.48 -14.88 -3.93
N ALA A 303 -21.76 -14.20 -3.04
CA ALA A 303 -22.40 -13.44 -1.96
C ALA A 303 -23.36 -12.37 -2.55
N ILE A 304 -24.40 -11.98 -1.81
CA ILE A 304 -25.41 -11.02 -2.29
C ILE A 304 -24.75 -9.72 -2.80
N GLU A 305 -23.77 -9.20 -2.05
CA GLU A 305 -23.01 -8.00 -2.40
C GLU A 305 -22.22 -8.17 -3.71
N ASP A 306 -21.56 -9.32 -3.88
CA ASP A 306 -20.82 -9.68 -5.11
C ASP A 306 -21.75 -9.83 -6.32
N GLN A 307 -22.94 -10.40 -6.12
CA GLN A 307 -23.97 -10.51 -7.15
C GLN A 307 -24.50 -9.14 -7.58
N GLN A 308 -24.76 -8.26 -6.61
CA GLN A 308 -25.21 -6.89 -6.88
C GLN A 308 -24.16 -6.10 -7.66
N MET A 309 -22.88 -6.19 -7.29
CA MET A 309 -21.79 -5.53 -8.05
C MET A 309 -21.71 -6.03 -9.49
N LEU A 310 -21.76 -7.35 -9.70
CA LEU A 310 -21.76 -7.94 -11.04
C LEU A 310 -22.97 -7.48 -11.87
N TYR A 311 -24.16 -7.49 -11.27
CA TYR A 311 -25.38 -7.02 -11.93
C TYR A 311 -25.24 -5.56 -12.36
N VAL A 312 -24.85 -4.67 -11.45
CA VAL A 312 -24.65 -3.25 -11.74
C VAL A 312 -23.62 -3.05 -12.85
N ALA A 313 -22.49 -3.74 -12.80
CA ALA A 313 -21.46 -3.64 -13.83
C ALA A 313 -21.99 -4.01 -15.22
N LEU A 314 -22.73 -5.12 -15.33
CA LEU A 314 -23.32 -5.58 -16.59
C LEU A 314 -24.44 -4.68 -17.10
N SER A 315 -25.22 -4.07 -16.19
CA SER A 315 -26.27 -3.12 -16.55
C SER A 315 -25.71 -1.79 -17.07
N LEU A 316 -24.56 -1.36 -16.55
CA LEU A 316 -23.91 -0.11 -16.94
C LEU A 316 -23.07 -0.23 -18.21
N GLU A 317 -22.43 -1.38 -18.45
CA GLU A 317 -21.52 -1.57 -19.58
C GLU A 317 -21.96 -2.69 -20.53
N LYS A 318 -22.61 -2.29 -21.62
CA LYS A 318 -22.99 -3.21 -22.70
C LYS A 318 -21.81 -4.06 -23.24
N PRO A 319 -20.60 -3.52 -23.47
CA PRO A 319 -19.47 -4.35 -23.93
C PRO A 319 -19.14 -5.51 -22.97
N LEU A 320 -19.32 -5.30 -21.66
CA LEU A 320 -19.10 -6.33 -20.65
C LEU A 320 -20.17 -7.44 -20.74
N ALA A 321 -21.43 -7.06 -20.98
CA ALA A 321 -22.51 -8.00 -21.24
C ALA A 321 -22.31 -8.79 -22.55
N ASP A 322 -21.83 -8.13 -23.61
CA ASP A 322 -21.52 -8.76 -24.90
C ASP A 322 -20.36 -9.77 -24.75
N LEU A 323 -19.31 -9.43 -23.99
CA LEU A 323 -18.21 -10.35 -23.66
C LEU A 323 -18.71 -11.55 -22.85
N ARG A 324 -19.57 -11.33 -21.84
CA ARG A 324 -20.21 -12.40 -21.06
C ARG A 324 -21.00 -13.35 -21.97
N ALA A 325 -21.76 -12.82 -22.94
CA ALA A 325 -22.48 -13.65 -23.90
C ALA A 325 -21.52 -14.45 -24.80
N ALA A 326 -20.40 -13.85 -25.23
CA ALA A 326 -19.40 -14.52 -26.06
C ALA A 326 -18.69 -15.69 -25.34
N THR A 327 -18.40 -15.55 -24.05
CA THR A 327 -17.84 -16.66 -23.23
C THR A 327 -18.81 -17.83 -23.06
N ARG A 328 -20.12 -17.58 -23.15
CA ARG A 328 -21.20 -18.57 -23.01
C ARG A 328 -21.68 -19.15 -24.35
N ALA A 329 -21.19 -18.65 -25.48
CA ALA A 329 -21.65 -19.07 -26.80
C ALA A 329 -21.07 -20.42 -27.25
N MET A 330 -21.92 -21.31 -27.81
CA MET A 330 -21.51 -22.64 -28.28
C MET A 330 -20.64 -22.64 -29.56
N LYS A 331 -20.56 -21.55 -30.34
CA LYS A 331 -19.91 -21.54 -31.69
C LYS A 331 -18.95 -20.36 -31.89
N THR A 332 -17.91 -20.22 -31.07
CA THR A 332 -16.81 -19.27 -31.33
C THR A 332 -15.52 -20.01 -31.68
N LYS A 333 -14.78 -19.49 -32.69
CA LYS A 333 -13.51 -20.09 -33.18
C LYS A 333 -12.38 -20.03 -32.16
N ASP A 334 -12.47 -19.17 -31.13
CA ASP A 334 -11.40 -18.96 -30.15
C ASP A 334 -11.94 -18.60 -28.75
N ARG A 335 -12.53 -19.60 -28.07
CA ARG A 335 -13.19 -19.42 -26.76
C ARG A 335 -12.25 -18.98 -25.64
N SER A 336 -10.99 -19.46 -25.65
CA SER A 336 -9.98 -19.05 -24.67
C SER A 336 -9.61 -17.58 -24.77
N LYS A 337 -9.65 -16.98 -25.96
CA LYS A 337 -9.45 -15.53 -26.12
C LYS A 337 -10.64 -14.73 -25.60
N ALA A 338 -11.87 -15.24 -25.77
CA ALA A 338 -13.07 -14.59 -25.24
C ALA A 338 -13.05 -14.56 -23.70
N ASP A 339 -12.73 -15.69 -23.05
CA ASP A 339 -12.61 -15.75 -21.59
C ASP A 339 -11.50 -14.84 -21.06
N PHE A 340 -10.35 -14.83 -21.74
CA PHE A 340 -9.25 -13.94 -21.40
C PHE A 340 -9.63 -12.45 -21.53
N ALA A 341 -10.28 -12.06 -22.62
CA ALA A 341 -10.75 -10.69 -22.82
C ALA A 341 -11.82 -10.30 -21.79
N TYR A 342 -12.73 -11.21 -21.45
CA TYR A 342 -13.74 -10.97 -20.43
C TYR A 342 -13.12 -10.82 -19.04
N ALA A 343 -12.16 -11.67 -18.67
CA ALA A 343 -11.41 -11.54 -17.42
C ALA A 343 -10.69 -10.19 -17.33
N CYS A 344 -10.04 -9.73 -18.41
CA CYS A 344 -9.41 -8.41 -18.44
C CYS A 344 -10.44 -7.30 -18.21
N ALA A 345 -11.58 -7.34 -18.90
CA ALA A 345 -12.63 -6.34 -18.75
C ALA A 345 -13.23 -6.30 -17.32
N LEU A 346 -13.45 -7.46 -16.68
CA LEU A 346 -13.92 -7.51 -15.29
C LEU A 346 -12.89 -6.95 -14.30
N LEU A 347 -11.60 -7.20 -14.54
CA LEU A 347 -10.49 -6.63 -13.74
C LEU A 347 -10.42 -5.11 -13.90
N GLU A 348 -10.55 -4.61 -15.12
CA GLU A 348 -10.59 -3.17 -15.41
C GLU A 348 -11.80 -2.49 -14.74
N ALA A 349 -12.97 -3.16 -14.76
CA ALA A 349 -14.17 -2.75 -14.03
C ALA A 349 -14.01 -2.80 -12.49
N GLY A 350 -12.97 -3.45 -11.95
CA GLY A 350 -12.67 -3.47 -10.52
C GLY A 350 -13.44 -4.51 -9.71
N LEU A 351 -14.00 -5.53 -10.37
CA LEU A 351 -14.68 -6.64 -9.70
C LEU A 351 -13.68 -7.50 -8.89
N PRO A 352 -14.12 -8.06 -7.75
CA PRO A 352 -13.25 -8.89 -6.92
C PRO A 352 -12.92 -10.21 -7.61
N GLU A 353 -11.78 -10.79 -7.25
CA GLU A 353 -11.32 -12.08 -7.75
C GLU A 353 -12.38 -13.17 -7.64
N SER A 354 -13.15 -13.20 -6.54
CA SER A 354 -14.27 -14.14 -6.33
C SER A 354 -15.28 -14.11 -7.48
N VAL A 355 -15.67 -12.92 -7.93
CA VAL A 355 -16.63 -12.72 -9.02
C VAL A 355 -16.04 -13.14 -10.36
N ILE A 356 -14.77 -12.81 -10.61
CA ILE A 356 -14.09 -13.09 -11.88
C ILE A 356 -13.87 -14.60 -12.05
N VAL A 357 -13.37 -15.25 -11.00
CA VAL A 357 -13.21 -16.71 -10.95
C VAL A 357 -14.56 -17.40 -11.13
N HIS A 358 -15.61 -16.93 -10.46
CA HIS A 358 -16.98 -17.46 -10.63
C HIS A 358 -17.48 -17.33 -12.09
N GLU A 359 -17.34 -16.16 -12.71
CA GLU A 359 -17.76 -15.94 -14.10
C GLU A 359 -16.95 -16.77 -15.11
N LEU A 360 -15.64 -16.97 -14.87
CA LEU A 360 -14.80 -17.83 -15.69
C LEU A 360 -15.20 -19.31 -15.56
N HIS A 361 -15.55 -19.78 -14.35
CA HIS A 361 -16.11 -21.12 -14.15
C HIS A 361 -17.44 -21.33 -14.88
N ALA A 362 -18.25 -20.27 -15.01
CA ALA A 362 -19.50 -20.29 -15.76
C ALA A 362 -19.30 -20.23 -17.30
N GLY A 363 -18.08 -20.00 -17.78
CA GLY A 363 -17.75 -19.95 -19.21
C GLY A 363 -17.77 -21.32 -19.90
N GLN A 364 -18.15 -21.35 -21.18
CA GLN A 364 -18.30 -22.61 -21.94
C GLN A 364 -16.96 -23.35 -22.13
N LYS A 365 -15.84 -22.62 -22.16
CA LYS A 365 -14.52 -23.26 -22.27
C LYS A 365 -14.11 -23.95 -20.98
N ALA A 366 -14.39 -23.35 -19.82
CA ALA A 366 -14.09 -23.96 -18.52
C ALA A 366 -14.92 -25.24 -18.31
N THR A 367 -16.21 -25.23 -18.65
CA THR A 367 -17.09 -26.40 -18.52
C THR A 367 -16.70 -27.59 -19.41
N GLU A 368 -16.06 -27.32 -20.56
CA GLU A 368 -15.52 -28.33 -21.46
C GLU A 368 -14.03 -28.59 -21.26
N HIS A 369 -13.33 -27.79 -20.43
CA HIS A 369 -11.90 -27.96 -20.20
C HIS A 369 -11.67 -29.22 -19.39
N GLU A 370 -10.58 -29.89 -19.73
CA GLU A 370 -10.17 -31.10 -19.07
C GLU A 370 -9.94 -30.85 -17.57
N ASP A 371 -9.33 -29.71 -17.24
CA ASP A 371 -9.04 -29.20 -15.89
C ASP A 371 -9.60 -27.77 -15.70
N PRO A 372 -10.87 -27.61 -15.30
CA PRO A 372 -11.51 -26.28 -15.23
C PRO A 372 -10.77 -25.35 -14.27
N ASP A 373 -10.40 -25.84 -13.08
CA ASP A 373 -9.74 -25.04 -12.03
C ASP A 373 -8.37 -24.53 -12.49
N TRP A 374 -7.53 -25.39 -13.08
CA TRP A 374 -6.26 -24.95 -13.66
C TRP A 374 -6.46 -23.94 -14.78
N TYR A 375 -7.47 -24.14 -15.64
CA TYR A 375 -7.73 -23.24 -16.77
C TYR A 375 -8.18 -21.86 -16.30
N VAL A 376 -9.10 -21.81 -15.33
CA VAL A 376 -9.59 -20.57 -14.72
C VAL A 376 -8.44 -19.84 -14.04
N GLU A 377 -7.68 -20.53 -13.18
CA GLU A 377 -6.52 -19.96 -12.48
C GLU A 377 -5.48 -19.43 -13.48
N HIS A 378 -5.10 -20.22 -14.48
CA HIS A 378 -4.14 -19.81 -15.48
C HIS A 378 -4.64 -18.62 -16.32
N THR A 379 -5.92 -18.58 -16.67
CA THR A 379 -6.52 -17.47 -17.44
C THR A 379 -6.58 -16.19 -16.60
N PHE A 380 -6.96 -16.30 -15.33
CA PHE A 380 -6.97 -15.21 -14.37
C PHE A 380 -5.55 -14.63 -14.16
N GLN A 381 -4.55 -15.48 -13.86
CA GLN A 381 -3.17 -15.03 -13.68
C GLN A 381 -2.59 -14.34 -14.92
N ARG A 382 -2.94 -14.82 -16.12
CA ARG A 382 -2.56 -14.14 -17.36
C ARG A 382 -3.25 -12.79 -17.53
N ALA A 383 -4.53 -12.68 -17.16
CA ALA A 383 -5.28 -11.43 -17.24
C ALA A 383 -4.71 -10.40 -16.25
N VAL A 384 -4.39 -10.82 -15.02
CA VAL A 384 -3.69 -10.01 -14.02
C VAL A 384 -2.36 -9.48 -14.57
N ALA A 385 -1.55 -10.35 -15.18
CA ALA A 385 -0.26 -9.96 -15.75
C ALA A 385 -0.37 -8.98 -16.93
N LEU A 386 -1.50 -8.99 -17.67
CA LEU A 386 -1.74 -8.05 -18.77
C LEU A 386 -2.26 -6.69 -18.27
N VAL A 387 -3.27 -6.71 -17.39
CA VAL A 387 -3.91 -5.49 -16.86
C VAL A 387 -2.96 -4.75 -15.90
N TRP A 388 -2.14 -5.49 -15.15
CA TRP A 388 -1.12 -4.94 -14.23
C TRP A 388 0.26 -5.51 -14.54
N PRO A 389 0.90 -5.05 -15.62
CA PRO A 389 2.26 -5.46 -15.91
C PRO A 389 3.17 -5.02 -14.76
N ALA A 390 4.04 -5.92 -14.32
CA ALA A 390 5.07 -5.60 -13.35
C ALA A 390 5.96 -4.50 -13.95
N GLY A 391 5.82 -3.28 -13.44
CA GLY A 391 6.73 -2.17 -13.77
C GLY A 391 8.19 -2.59 -13.56
N SER A 392 9.08 -1.94 -14.30
CA SER A 392 10.53 -2.17 -14.32
C SER A 392 11.08 -2.54 -12.94
N ARG A 393 11.47 -3.81 -12.79
CA ARG A 393 12.08 -4.39 -11.59
C ARG A 393 13.39 -3.67 -11.24
N GLY A 394 13.31 -2.61 -10.45
CA GLY A 394 14.30 -2.39 -9.40
C GLY A 394 14.07 -3.44 -8.31
N GLU A 395 15.12 -3.96 -7.69
CA GLU A 395 14.99 -4.72 -6.45
C GLU A 395 14.35 -3.80 -5.41
N THR A 396 13.08 -4.01 -5.09
CA THR A 396 12.38 -3.16 -4.12
C THR A 396 12.15 -3.91 -2.81
N ALA A 397 12.50 -3.24 -1.72
CA ALA A 397 12.28 -3.74 -0.37
C ALA A 397 10.77 -4.03 -0.17
N PRO A 398 10.39 -5.20 0.37
CA PRO A 398 9.00 -5.54 0.58
C PRO A 398 8.39 -4.61 1.64
N TRP A 399 7.39 -3.79 1.28
CA TRP A 399 6.64 -3.03 2.28
C TRP A 399 5.78 -3.94 3.14
N SER A 400 5.67 -3.61 4.41
CA SER A 400 4.73 -4.30 5.31
C SER A 400 3.39 -3.59 5.25
N VAL A 401 2.39 -4.26 4.68
CA VAL A 401 1.02 -3.76 4.60
C VAL A 401 0.20 -4.38 5.73
N PHE A 402 -0.38 -3.52 6.56
CA PHE A 402 -1.19 -3.93 7.71
C PHE A 402 -2.65 -3.58 7.45
N PRO A 403 -3.54 -4.57 7.27
CA PRO A 403 -4.98 -4.31 7.28
C PRO A 403 -5.38 -3.88 8.69
N SER A 404 -6.11 -2.77 8.83
CA SER A 404 -6.71 -2.49 10.14
C SER A 404 -7.81 -3.51 10.42
N SER A 405 -7.82 -4.10 11.62
CA SER A 405 -8.91 -4.98 12.03
C SER A 405 -10.27 -4.25 11.94
N ARG A 406 -11.35 -4.99 11.69
CA ARG A 406 -12.71 -4.44 11.46
C ARG A 406 -13.22 -3.51 12.59
N GLY A 407 -12.56 -3.47 13.75
CA GLY A 407 -12.92 -2.65 14.92
C GLY A 407 -12.11 -1.35 15.13
N VAL A 408 -11.10 -1.05 14.30
CA VAL A 408 -10.21 0.12 14.49
C VAL A 408 -10.83 1.45 14.04
N LEU A 409 -11.98 1.39 13.37
CA LEU A 409 -12.57 2.55 12.71
C LEU A 409 -13.15 3.57 13.69
N TYR A 410 -13.30 3.23 14.97
CA TYR A 410 -14.04 4.06 15.91
C TYR A 410 -13.67 3.93 17.39
N THR A 411 -12.51 3.38 17.76
CA THR A 411 -12.25 3.20 19.19
C THR A 411 -11.96 4.55 19.87
N PRO A 412 -12.81 5.03 20.81
CA PRO A 412 -12.59 6.31 21.49
C PRO A 412 -11.41 6.18 22.46
N VAL A 413 -10.39 7.02 22.27
CA VAL A 413 -9.36 7.52 23.23
C VAL A 413 -8.77 6.53 24.25
N SER A 414 -8.75 5.23 23.97
CA SER A 414 -8.16 4.26 24.92
C SER A 414 -7.59 3.00 24.26
N SER A 415 -7.63 2.90 22.93
CA SER A 415 -7.20 1.66 22.28
C SER A 415 -5.70 1.64 22.00
N PRO A 416 -4.99 0.59 22.43
CA PRO A 416 -3.55 0.44 22.28
C PRO A 416 -3.22 -0.05 20.85
N LEU A 417 -3.68 0.67 19.83
CA LEU A 417 -3.55 0.35 18.41
C LEU A 417 -2.10 0.29 17.92
N LEU A 418 -1.16 0.73 18.75
CA LEU A 418 0.28 0.63 18.50
C LEU A 418 1.01 -0.32 19.45
N SER A 419 0.34 -0.88 20.47
CA SER A 419 0.92 -2.00 21.23
C SER A 419 1.06 -3.25 20.35
N SER A 420 0.19 -3.42 19.35
CA SER A 420 0.35 -4.46 18.33
C SER A 420 1.46 -4.16 17.31
N CYS A 421 1.97 -2.92 17.26
CA CYS A 421 3.20 -2.59 16.54
C CYS A 421 4.47 -2.80 17.40
N ALA A 422 4.32 -3.10 18.69
CA ALA A 422 5.41 -3.20 19.66
C ALA A 422 5.54 -4.61 20.23
N THR A 423 5.75 -5.62 19.37
CA THR A 423 6.49 -6.85 19.71
C THR A 423 6.88 -7.61 18.44
N LEU A 424 7.69 -6.98 17.60
CA LEU A 424 8.41 -7.69 16.54
C LEU A 424 9.86 -7.84 16.97
N ALA A 425 10.17 -8.98 17.58
CA ALA A 425 11.55 -9.48 17.62
C ALA A 425 12.01 -9.63 16.15
N ALA A 426 13.14 -9.00 15.81
CA ALA A 426 13.58 -8.78 14.44
C ALA A 426 13.86 -10.09 13.66
N PRO A 427 13.25 -10.21 12.47
CA PRO A 427 13.99 -10.41 11.23
C PRO A 427 13.74 -9.19 10.33
N ILE A 428 14.81 -8.43 10.05
CA ILE A 428 14.92 -7.20 9.22
C ILE A 428 13.56 -6.61 8.83
N ALA A 429 12.94 -5.87 9.75
CA ALA A 429 11.65 -5.23 9.51
C ALA A 429 11.76 -4.25 8.33
N SER A 430 10.82 -4.34 7.38
CA SER A 430 10.70 -3.36 6.31
C SER A 430 10.72 -1.94 6.90
N LYS A 431 11.57 -1.08 6.33
CA LYS A 431 11.59 0.33 6.68
C LYS A 431 10.31 1.06 6.26
N VAL A 432 9.55 0.52 5.30
CA VAL A 432 8.27 1.10 4.86
C VAL A 432 7.09 0.28 5.38
N LYS A 433 6.18 0.96 6.09
CA LYS A 433 4.97 0.38 6.68
C LYS A 433 3.75 1.12 6.15
N ILE A 434 2.78 0.38 5.60
CA ILE A 434 1.52 0.92 5.09
C ILE A 434 0.39 0.41 5.97
N VAL A 435 -0.47 1.32 6.43
CA VAL A 435 -1.65 0.98 7.22
C VAL A 435 -2.89 1.22 6.36
N LEU A 436 -3.53 0.13 5.91
CA LEU A 436 -4.74 0.17 5.07
C LEU A 436 -5.96 0.51 5.91
N ALA A 437 -6.10 1.78 6.22
CA ALA A 437 -7.13 2.24 7.10
C ALA A 437 -7.40 3.72 6.87
N ARG A 438 -8.66 4.14 7.07
CA ARG A 438 -9.07 5.54 7.01
C ARG A 438 -8.08 6.51 7.68
N ALA A 439 -7.43 7.36 6.89
CA ALA A 439 -6.59 8.46 7.35
C ALA A 439 -7.40 9.48 8.17
N GLY A 440 -6.81 10.03 9.23
CA GLY A 440 -7.41 11.13 9.99
C GLY A 440 -7.25 11.04 11.49
N ASP A 441 -7.83 12.03 12.16
CA ASP A 441 -7.59 12.37 13.56
C ASP A 441 -7.52 11.16 14.48
N GLY A 442 -8.45 10.20 14.43
CA GLY A 442 -8.41 9.05 15.35
C GLY A 442 -7.10 8.23 15.32
N LYS A 443 -6.60 7.89 14.13
CA LYS A 443 -5.37 7.09 13.98
C LYS A 443 -4.13 7.94 14.12
N THR A 444 -4.10 9.09 13.44
CA THR A 444 -2.97 10.01 13.48
C THR A 444 -2.75 10.50 14.89
N ARG A 445 -3.82 10.88 15.62
CA ARG A 445 -3.75 11.30 17.03
C ARG A 445 -3.23 10.19 17.92
N SER A 446 -3.78 8.98 17.84
CA SER A 446 -3.33 7.86 18.68
C SER A 446 -1.83 7.59 18.48
N LEU A 447 -1.36 7.65 17.23
CA LEU A 447 0.07 7.53 16.90
C LEU A 447 0.91 8.68 17.42
N VAL A 448 0.44 9.90 17.28
CA VAL A 448 1.11 11.08 17.79
C VAL A 448 1.22 11.03 19.32
N GLU A 449 0.13 10.71 20.02
CA GLU A 449 0.11 10.63 21.48
C GLU A 449 1.02 9.51 22.02
N ASP A 450 0.98 8.32 21.40
CA ASP A 450 1.84 7.19 21.75
C ASP A 450 3.33 7.52 21.54
N ARG A 451 3.67 8.11 20.39
CA ARG A 451 5.06 8.50 20.07
C ARG A 451 5.55 9.64 20.94
N ALA A 452 4.71 10.63 21.23
CA ALA A 452 5.06 11.73 22.12
C ALA A 452 5.33 11.22 23.55
N ARG A 453 4.53 10.28 24.06
CA ARG A 453 4.72 9.70 25.40
C ARG A 453 5.95 8.79 25.51
N SER A 454 6.32 8.09 24.44
CA SER A 454 7.39 7.08 24.45
C SER A 454 8.80 7.62 24.22
N ARG A 455 8.97 8.83 23.66
CA ARG A 455 10.28 9.40 23.30
C ARG A 455 10.70 10.61 24.14
N TRP A 456 10.66 10.42 25.45
CA TRP A 456 11.38 11.29 26.37
C TRP A 456 12.79 10.71 26.51
N MET A 457 13.80 11.43 26.02
CA MET A 457 15.26 11.20 26.11
C MET A 457 15.94 10.69 24.82
N ALA A 458 16.86 11.53 24.29
CA ALA A 458 17.99 11.29 23.38
C ALA A 458 17.76 10.64 21.98
N GLY A 459 18.10 11.40 20.92
CA GLY A 459 18.65 10.87 19.65
C GLY A 459 17.75 10.85 18.42
N ASP A 460 16.61 10.17 18.48
CA ASP A 460 15.85 9.80 17.28
C ASP A 460 14.64 10.72 17.02
N ARG A 461 14.71 11.56 15.97
CA ARG A 461 13.62 12.47 15.56
C ARG A 461 12.61 11.76 14.64
N THR A 462 11.31 11.90 14.93
CA THR A 462 10.21 11.43 14.06
C THR A 462 9.43 12.61 13.52
N ALA A 463 9.40 12.79 12.20
CA ALA A 463 8.56 13.80 11.57
C ALA A 463 7.15 13.26 11.32
N LEU A 464 6.12 14.04 11.69
CA LEU A 464 4.77 13.86 11.17
C LEU A 464 4.55 14.84 10.03
N VAL A 465 4.27 14.30 8.86
CA VAL A 465 4.09 15.05 7.62
C VAL A 465 2.62 14.96 7.24
N GLY A 466 1.89 16.02 7.53
CA GLY A 466 0.47 16.15 7.23
C GLY A 466 0.26 16.91 5.93
N LEU A 467 -0.80 16.67 5.17
CA LEU A 467 -1.04 17.51 3.98
C LEU A 467 -1.42 18.94 4.42
N PHE A 468 -2.06 19.10 5.59
CA PHE A 468 -2.60 20.39 6.04
C PHE A 468 -2.22 20.78 7.46
N VAL A 469 -1.85 22.04 7.52
CA VAL A 469 -1.75 22.89 8.70
C VAL A 469 -2.80 22.61 9.77
N ARG A 470 -4.10 22.56 9.42
CA ARG A 470 -5.17 22.50 10.42
C ARG A 470 -5.29 21.15 11.12
N GLU A 471 -4.92 20.07 10.43
CA GLU A 471 -4.85 18.74 11.04
C GLU A 471 -3.63 18.65 11.96
N LEU A 472 -2.49 19.21 11.52
CA LEU A 472 -1.29 19.32 12.33
C LEU A 472 -1.50 20.15 13.61
N LEU A 473 -2.34 21.19 13.57
CA LEU A 473 -2.68 22.02 14.74
C LEU A 473 -3.32 21.23 15.88
N ARG A 474 -4.18 20.26 15.57
CA ARG A 474 -4.81 19.39 16.58
C ARG A 474 -3.76 18.51 17.26
N HIS A 475 -2.80 18.01 16.47
CA HIS A 475 -1.67 17.23 16.96
C HIS A 475 -0.71 18.07 17.79
N GLU A 476 -0.38 19.28 17.35
CA GLU A 476 0.43 20.23 18.11
C GLU A 476 -0.19 20.54 19.47
N TYR A 477 -1.48 20.87 19.48
CA TYR A 477 -2.18 21.16 20.72
C TYR A 477 -2.18 19.95 21.66
N ALA A 478 -2.49 18.75 21.16
CA ALA A 478 -2.46 17.53 21.97
C ALA A 478 -1.06 17.20 22.52
N ILE A 479 0.00 17.33 21.70
CA ILE A 479 1.38 17.11 22.16
C ILE A 479 1.73 18.12 23.26
N ASN A 480 1.42 19.41 23.05
CA ASN A 480 1.80 20.45 23.99
C ASN A 480 0.96 20.45 25.29
N THR A 481 -0.25 19.88 25.31
CA THR A 481 -1.06 19.72 26.53
C THR A 481 -0.76 18.47 27.35
N LEU A 482 -0.11 17.45 26.77
CA LEU A 482 0.23 16.19 27.45
C LEU A 482 1.44 16.26 28.41
N PHE A 483 2.11 17.40 28.50
CA PHE A 483 3.40 17.56 29.20
C PHE A 483 3.33 18.59 30.34
N PRO A 484 4.23 18.53 31.36
CA PRO A 484 4.07 19.17 32.68
C PRO A 484 3.77 20.68 32.72
N TYR A 485 3.95 21.42 31.62
CA TYR A 485 3.61 22.85 31.52
C TYR A 485 2.41 23.17 30.61
N GLY A 486 1.74 22.13 30.06
CA GLY A 486 0.54 22.22 29.24
C GLY A 486 -0.78 22.19 30.03
N PHE A 487 -0.70 22.11 31.36
CA PHE A 487 -1.87 22.09 32.24
C PHE A 487 -2.31 23.53 32.58
N SER A 488 -3.60 23.81 32.47
CA SER A 488 -4.21 24.93 33.17
C SER A 488 -4.60 24.45 34.58
N CYS A 489 -4.02 25.09 35.60
CA CYS A 489 -4.41 24.86 36.99
C CYS A 489 -5.64 25.74 37.26
N THR A 490 -6.75 25.17 37.72
CA THR A 490 -7.85 25.99 38.24
C THR A 490 -7.40 26.69 39.53
N ARG A 491 -8.12 27.74 39.96
CA ARG A 491 -7.83 28.46 41.23
C ARG A 491 -7.77 27.55 42.46
N ASP A 492 -8.35 26.35 42.35
CA ASP A 492 -8.46 25.35 43.42
C ASP A 492 -7.42 24.22 43.31
N GLY A 493 -6.47 24.32 42.37
CA GLY A 493 -5.37 23.35 42.23
C GLY A 493 -5.70 22.07 41.47
N GLU A 494 -6.88 21.98 40.84
CA GLU A 494 -7.19 20.84 39.96
C GLU A 494 -6.52 21.01 38.59
N MET A 495 -5.82 19.95 38.16
CA MET A 495 -5.23 19.88 36.82
C MET A 495 -6.29 19.55 35.78
N VAL A 496 -6.49 20.44 34.81
CA VAL A 496 -7.40 20.20 33.68
C VAL A 496 -6.58 19.85 32.43
N VAL A 497 -6.79 18.66 31.89
CA VAL A 497 -6.32 18.29 30.55
C VAL A 497 -7.36 18.79 29.54
N GLU A 498 -7.10 19.92 28.91
CA GLU A 498 -7.96 20.42 27.82
C GLU A 498 -7.85 19.48 26.60
N ARG A 499 -8.99 19.06 26.03
CA ARG A 499 -9.01 18.10 24.91
C ARG A 499 -8.81 18.84 23.60
N ALA A 500 -8.01 18.29 22.67
CA ALA A 500 -7.81 18.86 21.33
C ALA A 500 -9.11 19.03 20.50
N ASP A 501 -10.18 18.36 20.92
CA ASP A 501 -11.52 18.47 20.35
C ASP A 501 -12.21 19.81 20.71
N GLU A 502 -11.64 20.59 21.64
CA GLU A 502 -12.11 21.88 22.14
C GLU A 502 -11.53 23.08 21.38
N LEU A 503 -10.68 22.85 20.37
CA LEU A 503 -10.20 23.94 19.51
C LEU A 503 -11.37 24.61 18.77
N PRO A 504 -11.45 25.96 18.75
CA PRO A 504 -12.54 26.65 18.08
C PRO A 504 -12.50 26.41 16.57
N ARG A 505 -13.62 25.95 16.01
CA ARG A 505 -13.78 25.60 14.60
C ARG A 505 -14.37 26.72 13.78
N THR A 506 -15.20 27.52 14.42
CA THR A 506 -15.86 28.69 13.84
C THR A 506 -15.34 29.97 14.48
N HIS A 507 -15.47 31.09 13.78
CA HIS A 507 -15.22 32.40 14.36
C HIS A 507 -16.11 32.67 15.57
N GLN A 508 -17.31 32.08 15.62
CA GLN A 508 -18.27 32.21 16.73
C GLN A 508 -17.73 31.53 17.98
N GLU A 509 -17.28 30.28 17.85
CA GLU A 509 -16.63 29.55 18.95
C GLU A 509 -15.37 30.27 19.42
N LEU A 510 -14.52 30.73 18.50
CA LEU A 510 -13.33 31.50 18.86
C LEU A 510 -13.73 32.76 19.61
N PHE A 511 -14.67 33.54 19.08
CA PHE A 511 -15.13 34.77 19.72
C PHE A 511 -15.68 34.48 21.11
N ALA A 512 -16.46 33.40 21.29
CA ALA A 512 -16.95 32.97 22.60
C ALA A 512 -15.80 32.70 23.60
N LEU A 513 -14.73 32.05 23.14
CA LEU A 513 -13.52 31.73 23.94
C LEU A 513 -12.62 32.95 24.23
N LEU A 514 -12.80 34.09 23.56
CA LEU A 514 -11.98 35.28 23.81
C LEU A 514 -12.30 35.94 25.18
N PRO A 515 -11.29 36.45 25.90
CA PRO A 515 -11.50 37.23 27.12
C PRO A 515 -12.36 38.48 26.88
N ALA A 516 -13.07 38.93 27.92
CA ALA A 516 -13.95 40.10 27.84
C ALA A 516 -13.19 41.37 27.42
N GLU A 517 -11.93 41.50 27.83
CA GLU A 517 -11.04 42.61 27.52
C GLU A 517 -10.71 42.67 26.03
N VAL A 518 -10.53 41.51 25.38
CA VAL A 518 -10.28 41.43 23.92
C VAL A 518 -11.56 41.78 23.15
N LYS A 519 -12.72 41.29 23.63
CA LYS A 519 -14.06 41.61 23.07
C LYS A 519 -14.42 43.09 23.14
N ARG A 520 -13.77 43.89 24.00
CA ARG A 520 -13.94 45.37 24.04
C ARG A 520 -13.33 46.07 22.82
N TYR A 521 -12.30 45.49 22.22
CA TYR A 521 -11.60 46.06 21.07
C TYR A 521 -11.98 45.40 19.73
N TRP A 522 -12.57 44.21 19.78
CA TRP A 522 -12.95 43.41 18.62
C TRP A 522 -14.43 43.07 18.63
N SER A 523 -15.14 43.47 17.56
CA SER A 523 -16.47 42.90 17.28
C SER A 523 -16.33 41.53 16.62
N PHE A 524 -17.41 40.76 16.66
CA PHE A 524 -17.47 39.48 15.97
C PHE A 524 -17.20 39.62 14.45
N GLU A 525 -17.73 40.67 13.81
CA GLU A 525 -17.53 40.93 12.39
C GLU A 525 -16.06 41.22 12.06
N LYS A 526 -15.40 42.07 12.87
CA LYS A 526 -13.96 42.35 12.71
C LYS A 526 -13.12 41.09 12.91
N LEU A 527 -13.50 40.24 13.87
CA LEU A 527 -12.88 38.93 14.07
C LEU A 527 -12.98 38.07 12.82
N ARG A 528 -14.19 37.92 12.29
CA ARG A 528 -14.47 37.13 11.09
C ARG A 528 -13.75 37.64 9.84
N GLU A 529 -13.65 38.95 9.65
CA GLU A 529 -12.98 39.56 8.50
C GLU A 529 -11.45 39.40 8.54
N ARG A 530 -10.86 39.40 9.73
CA ARG A 530 -9.41 39.53 9.91
C ARG A 530 -8.71 38.23 10.27
N VAL A 531 -9.38 37.35 11.01
CA VAL A 531 -8.87 36.03 11.38
C VAL A 531 -9.28 35.04 10.30
N GLN A 532 -8.31 34.43 9.62
CA GLN A 532 -8.60 33.46 8.56
C GLN A 532 -8.87 32.06 9.12
N ASP A 533 -8.13 31.64 10.16
CA ASP A 533 -8.27 30.33 10.79
C ASP A 533 -8.44 30.49 12.31
N PRO A 534 -9.63 30.21 12.85
CA PRO A 534 -9.92 30.35 14.27
C PRO A 534 -9.07 29.44 15.18
N SER A 535 -8.81 28.20 14.75
CA SER A 535 -8.04 27.22 15.52
C SER A 535 -6.57 27.64 15.57
N ALA A 536 -6.01 28.08 14.43
CA ALA A 536 -4.64 28.57 14.35
C ALA A 536 -4.45 29.82 15.22
N PHE A 537 -5.41 30.74 15.19
CA PHE A 537 -5.38 31.94 16.04
C PHE A 537 -5.43 31.54 17.52
N TYR A 538 -6.33 30.64 17.91
CA TYR A 538 -6.45 30.16 19.28
C TYR A 538 -5.14 29.53 19.78
N VAL A 539 -4.58 28.56 19.05
CA VAL A 539 -3.32 27.88 19.41
C VAL A 539 -2.16 28.88 19.55
N ASN A 540 -2.07 29.88 18.66
CA ASN A 540 -1.05 30.92 18.76
C ASN A 540 -1.27 31.89 19.93
N CYS A 541 -2.52 32.17 20.32
CA CYS A 541 -2.85 33.08 21.43
C CYS A 541 -2.87 32.42 22.81
N ARG A 542 -3.05 31.08 22.86
CA ARG A 542 -3.15 30.27 24.09
C ARG A 542 -1.91 29.43 24.38
N HIS A 543 -0.84 29.57 23.59
CA HIS A 543 0.43 28.89 23.89
C HIS A 543 0.76 29.10 25.38
N PRO A 544 1.09 28.03 26.14
CA PRO A 544 1.19 28.08 27.59
C PRO A 544 2.02 29.29 28.01
N ARG A 545 1.29 30.22 28.63
CA ARG A 545 1.66 31.59 28.96
C ARG A 545 2.54 31.68 30.20
N VAL A 546 3.10 30.56 30.66
CA VAL A 546 4.08 30.60 31.74
C VAL A 546 5.37 31.15 31.12
N LEU A 547 5.49 32.47 31.24
CA LEU A 547 6.67 33.31 31.17
C LEU A 547 7.80 32.74 30.30
N ASP A 548 7.94 33.31 29.11
CA ASP A 548 9.15 33.17 28.27
C ASP A 548 10.30 34.02 28.84
N GLU A 549 10.51 33.92 30.16
CA GLU A 549 11.72 34.33 30.86
C GLU A 549 12.86 33.30 30.61
N ARG A 550 12.53 32.20 29.92
CA ARG A 550 13.37 31.06 29.48
C ARG A 550 14.40 31.40 28.38
N LEU A 551 14.43 32.64 27.89
CA LEU A 551 15.42 33.12 26.91
C LEU A 551 16.45 34.09 27.51
N GLN A 552 16.35 34.43 28.80
CA GLN A 552 17.36 35.24 29.48
C GLN A 552 18.44 34.33 30.07
N TYR A 553 19.26 33.77 29.19
CA TYR A 553 20.54 33.21 29.64
C TYR A 553 21.50 34.37 29.89
N GLU A 554 22.13 34.42 31.06
CA GLU A 554 23.25 35.33 31.29
C GLU A 554 24.53 34.64 30.78
N GLU A 555 25.12 35.19 29.72
CA GLU A 555 26.44 34.78 29.24
C GLU A 555 27.48 35.22 30.27
N GLN A 556 28.16 34.26 30.87
CA GLN A 556 29.29 34.53 31.74
C GLN A 556 30.52 34.92 30.90
N PRO A 557 31.49 35.66 31.47
CA PRO A 557 32.70 36.06 30.77
C PRO A 557 33.55 34.92 30.18
N ASP A 558 33.31 33.68 30.59
CA ASP A 558 33.96 32.47 30.09
C ASP A 558 33.20 31.78 28.94
N GLY A 559 32.08 32.36 28.50
CA GLY A 559 31.23 31.84 27.42
C GLY A 559 30.22 30.77 27.84
N THR A 560 30.08 30.50 29.15
CA THR A 560 29.05 29.59 29.67
C THR A 560 27.73 30.32 29.94
N TRP A 561 26.62 29.63 29.72
CA TRP A 561 25.27 30.19 29.84
C TRP A 561 24.56 29.56 31.04
N ASN A 562 24.16 30.38 32.03
CA ASN A 562 23.44 29.92 33.21
C ASN A 562 22.01 30.47 33.28
N LEU A 563 21.14 29.75 33.99
CA LEU A 563 19.78 30.19 34.31
C LEU A 563 19.80 31.35 35.34
N PRO A 564 18.78 32.24 35.32
CA PRO A 564 18.64 33.28 36.32
C PRO A 564 18.51 32.72 37.75
N SER A 565 19.14 33.39 38.71
CA SER A 565 19.25 32.96 40.12
C SER A 565 17.92 32.79 40.88
N TRP A 566 16.80 33.27 40.34
CA TRP A 566 15.46 33.12 40.92
C TRP A 566 14.76 31.81 40.52
N VAL A 567 15.33 31.03 39.62
CA VAL A 567 14.82 29.69 39.25
C VAL A 567 15.34 28.68 40.29
N SER A 568 14.50 28.34 41.27
CA SER A 568 14.92 27.52 42.43
C SER A 568 15.15 26.06 42.04
N SER A 569 16.42 25.62 42.07
CA SER A 569 17.00 24.32 42.46
C SER A 569 16.30 22.97 42.17
N TRP A 570 15.26 22.92 41.33
CA TRP A 570 14.61 21.66 40.89
C TRP A 570 15.08 21.26 39.48
N GLU A 571 16.00 22.03 38.88
CA GLU A 571 16.39 21.98 37.45
C GLU A 571 17.87 21.62 37.19
N SER A 572 18.61 21.07 38.16
CA SER A 572 19.98 20.60 37.89
C SER A 572 20.04 19.34 37.02
N ASP A 573 18.91 18.66 36.79
CA ASP A 573 18.90 17.28 36.29
C ASP A 573 18.23 17.09 34.91
N ALA A 574 17.65 18.11 34.28
CA ALA A 574 17.02 17.94 32.95
C ALA A 574 16.80 19.26 32.14
N PRO A 575 17.87 19.90 31.62
CA PRO A 575 17.77 21.11 30.79
C PRO A 575 16.97 20.91 29.47
N GLU A 576 16.81 19.66 29.00
CA GLU A 576 15.97 19.29 27.86
C GLU A 576 14.45 19.52 28.05
N LEU A 577 13.97 19.81 29.26
CA LEU A 577 12.54 20.02 29.56
C LEU A 577 12.00 21.41 29.19
N HIS A 578 12.86 22.30 28.69
CA HIS A 578 12.52 23.72 28.48
C HIS A 578 12.05 24.07 27.05
N LEU A 579 12.05 23.13 26.10
CA LEU A 579 11.71 23.38 24.68
C LEU A 579 10.31 22.87 24.30
N PRO A 580 9.53 23.61 23.48
CA PRO A 580 8.32 23.07 22.87
C PRO A 580 8.58 21.76 22.10
N MET A 581 7.82 20.73 22.42
CA MET A 581 8.00 19.37 21.90
C MET A 581 7.48 19.19 20.47
N ALA A 582 6.53 20.03 20.05
CA ALA A 582 6.05 20.13 18.69
C ALA A 582 5.68 21.59 18.33
N VAL A 583 5.95 21.97 17.09
CA VAL A 583 5.65 23.31 16.57
C VAL A 583 5.11 23.19 15.15
N VAL A 584 3.98 23.83 14.88
CA VAL A 584 3.54 24.16 13.52
C VAL A 584 3.61 25.67 13.33
N LYS A 585 4.35 26.12 12.32
CA LYS A 585 4.49 27.57 12.04
C LYS A 585 3.45 28.04 11.05
N PHE A 586 2.75 29.12 11.38
CA PHE A 586 1.96 29.90 10.43
C PHE A 586 2.48 31.33 10.35
N ARG A 587 2.26 31.96 9.19
CA ARG A 587 2.46 33.39 9.06
C ARG A 587 1.35 34.09 9.84
N GLY A 588 1.64 34.53 11.06
CA GLY A 588 0.74 35.41 11.79
C GLY A 588 0.66 36.77 11.11
N ARG A 589 -0.51 37.39 11.15
CA ARG A 589 -0.69 38.78 10.72
C ARG A 589 -0.21 39.73 11.81
N ALA A 590 0.72 40.62 11.47
CA ALA A 590 1.32 41.57 12.41
C ALA A 590 0.29 42.48 13.10
N ASP A 591 -0.76 42.89 12.39
CA ASP A 591 -1.84 43.74 12.95
C ASP A 591 -2.69 43.04 14.02
N LEU A 592 -2.68 41.70 14.05
CA LEU A 592 -3.38 40.90 15.05
C LEU A 592 -2.53 40.63 16.30
N CYS A 593 -1.22 40.52 16.12
CA CYS A 593 -0.26 40.22 17.18
C CYS A 593 0.01 41.42 18.11
N LEU A 594 -0.19 42.64 17.61
CA LEU A 594 0.11 43.90 18.30
C LEU A 594 -1.10 44.48 19.07
N MET A 595 -2.12 43.67 19.31
CA MET A 595 -3.30 44.07 20.06
C MET A 595 -2.96 44.42 21.51
N GLY A 596 -3.33 45.64 21.93
CA GLY A 596 -3.04 46.19 23.25
C GLY A 596 -2.11 47.42 23.21
N LEU A 597 -1.51 47.72 22.06
CA LEU A 597 -0.69 48.92 21.85
C LEU A 597 -1.54 50.10 21.37
N SER A 598 -1.16 51.32 21.78
CA SER A 598 -1.89 52.54 21.42
C SER A 598 -1.81 52.84 19.92
N ALA A 599 -2.77 53.61 19.41
CA ALA A 599 -2.80 54.04 18.01
C ALA A 599 -1.52 54.78 17.58
N GLU A 600 -0.87 55.51 18.48
CA GLU A 600 0.42 56.17 18.26
C GLU A 600 1.57 55.17 18.03
N VAL A 601 1.62 54.07 18.80
CA VAL A 601 2.63 53.02 18.65
C VAL A 601 2.46 52.25 17.35
N LEU A 602 1.22 52.08 16.89
CA LEU A 602 0.91 51.44 15.61
C LEU A 602 1.15 52.35 14.39
N ALA A 603 1.10 53.67 14.57
CA ALA A 603 1.33 54.66 13.52
C ALA A 603 2.81 55.02 13.30
N GLY A 604 3.72 54.51 14.14
CA GLY A 604 5.16 54.70 13.99
C GLY A 604 5.71 54.05 12.70
N PRO A 605 6.80 54.59 12.12
CA PRO A 605 7.38 54.11 10.85
C PRO A 605 7.94 52.67 10.93
N THR A 606 8.14 52.15 12.14
CA THR A 606 8.51 50.75 12.42
C THR A 606 7.61 50.22 13.54
N PRO A 607 6.46 49.57 13.22
CA PRO A 607 5.67 48.93 14.25
C PRO A 607 6.51 47.85 14.96
N PRO A 608 6.36 47.64 16.28
CA PRO A 608 7.27 46.79 17.07
C PRO A 608 7.46 45.38 16.51
N CYS A 609 6.51 44.87 15.73
CA CYS A 609 6.63 43.55 15.10
C CYS A 609 7.85 43.36 14.18
N SER A 610 8.52 44.39 13.66
CA SER A 610 9.58 44.21 12.65
C SER A 610 11.00 44.11 13.19
N SER A 611 11.29 44.68 14.36
CA SER A 611 12.66 44.77 14.89
C SER A 611 12.76 44.90 16.41
N THR A 612 11.71 45.34 17.10
CA THR A 612 11.71 45.60 18.55
C THR A 612 10.53 44.92 19.24
N CYS A 613 10.13 43.75 18.75
CA CYS A 613 8.94 43.08 19.23
C CYS A 613 9.20 42.67 20.69
N PRO A 614 8.45 43.20 21.68
CA PRO A 614 8.66 42.81 23.06
C PRO A 614 8.36 41.32 23.29
N MET A 615 7.63 40.71 22.36
CA MET A 615 7.45 39.27 22.23
C MET A 615 8.55 38.69 21.30
N THR A 616 9.80 38.70 21.74
CA THR A 616 10.99 38.21 21.00
C THR A 616 10.84 36.77 20.47
N ALA A 617 9.92 35.98 21.05
CA ALA A 617 9.55 34.63 20.62
C ALA A 617 8.37 34.55 19.62
N CYS A 618 7.98 35.66 19.00
CA CYS A 618 6.84 35.70 18.08
C CYS A 618 7.03 34.75 16.89
N ARG A 619 6.25 33.66 16.86
CA ARG A 619 6.22 32.66 15.78
C ARG A 619 5.85 33.25 14.41
N ALA A 620 5.26 34.44 14.37
CA ALA A 620 4.94 35.15 13.13
C ALA A 620 6.12 35.98 12.58
N ASN A 621 7.16 36.19 13.38
CA ASN A 621 8.27 37.04 13.02
C ASN A 621 9.27 36.29 12.13
N SER A 622 9.55 36.86 10.95
CA SER A 622 10.46 36.29 9.94
C SER A 622 11.65 37.20 9.64
N ARG A 623 11.71 38.37 10.28
CA ARG A 623 12.66 39.46 10.01
C ARG A 623 13.63 39.74 11.18
N THR A 624 13.87 38.79 12.08
CA THR A 624 14.99 38.97 13.01
C THR A 624 16.30 38.85 12.23
N SER A 625 17.23 39.77 12.48
CA SER A 625 18.60 39.71 11.97
C SER A 625 19.22 38.35 12.25
N ASP A 626 20.21 37.95 11.45
CA ASP A 626 20.89 36.64 11.54
C ASP A 626 21.47 36.32 12.95
N SER A 627 21.52 37.31 13.85
CA SER A 627 21.95 37.19 15.24
C SER A 627 20.88 36.76 16.26
N GLU A 628 19.58 36.81 15.94
CA GLU A 628 18.51 36.44 16.88
C GLU A 628 17.57 35.39 16.27
N ARG A 629 17.48 34.22 16.92
CA ARG A 629 16.78 33.02 16.46
C ARG A 629 15.24 33.18 16.48
N GLY A 630 14.71 34.10 15.68
CA GLY A 630 13.29 34.09 15.33
C GLY A 630 12.95 32.80 14.59
N ALA A 631 11.87 32.14 15.01
CA ALA A 631 11.49 30.77 14.68
C ALA A 631 11.46 30.47 13.17
N LYS A 632 12.60 30.22 12.52
CA LYS A 632 12.66 29.45 11.28
C LYS A 632 12.13 28.05 11.63
N THR A 633 11.43 27.40 10.70
CA THR A 633 10.71 26.10 10.79
C THR A 633 11.55 24.90 11.24
N PHE A 634 12.73 25.16 11.77
CA PHE A 634 13.74 24.22 12.15
C PHE A 634 14.29 24.68 13.48
N TRP A 635 13.72 24.15 14.56
CA TRP A 635 14.54 23.90 15.73
C TRP A 635 15.14 22.53 15.49
N PRO A 636 16.47 22.45 15.26
CA PRO A 636 17.16 21.18 15.01
C PRO A 636 16.86 20.16 16.12
N GLU A 637 16.52 20.65 17.30
CA GLU A 637 16.33 19.91 18.55
C GLU A 637 14.88 19.46 18.80
N ILE A 638 13.89 19.84 17.97
CA ILE A 638 12.51 19.34 18.16
C ILE A 638 12.47 17.82 17.92
N ALA A 639 11.96 17.10 18.93
CA ALA A 639 11.78 15.64 18.91
C ALA A 639 10.70 15.18 17.91
N PHE A 640 9.61 15.95 17.77
CA PHE A 640 8.46 15.59 16.94
C PHE A 640 8.03 16.73 15.98
N PRO A 641 8.81 17.02 14.91
CA PRO A 641 8.49 18.08 13.97
C PRO A 641 7.22 17.78 13.18
N LEU A 642 6.38 18.81 13.02
CA LEU A 642 5.13 18.76 12.27
C LEU A 642 5.29 19.55 10.97
N LEU A 643 5.21 18.88 9.82
CA LEU A 643 5.47 19.48 8.50
C LEU A 643 4.29 19.32 7.57
N SER A 644 4.06 20.31 6.70
CA SER A 644 3.17 20.10 5.56
C SER A 644 3.88 19.27 4.48
N HIS A 645 3.14 18.52 3.64
CA HIS A 645 3.74 17.82 2.48
C HIS A 645 4.56 18.77 1.60
N ARG A 646 4.06 20.00 1.39
CA ARG A 646 4.76 21.03 0.63
C ARG A 646 6.03 21.51 1.33
N ALA A 647 5.97 21.73 2.64
CA ALA A 647 7.16 22.13 3.40
C ALA A 647 8.23 21.03 3.33
N TYR A 648 7.82 19.76 3.49
CA TYR A 648 8.71 18.62 3.35
C TYR A 648 9.32 18.53 1.94
N SER A 649 8.52 18.64 0.87
CA SER A 649 9.04 18.58 -0.52
C SER A 649 9.96 19.74 -0.87
N THR A 650 9.64 20.95 -0.41
CA THR A 650 10.51 22.12 -0.59
C THR A 650 11.81 21.95 0.22
N GLN A 651 11.78 21.33 1.41
CA GLN A 651 13.00 20.99 2.15
C GLN A 651 13.85 19.96 1.40
N VAL A 652 13.26 18.91 0.80
CA VAL A 652 14.01 17.93 -0.01
C VAL A 652 14.84 18.63 -1.11
N LEU A 653 14.26 19.65 -1.75
CA LEU A 653 14.93 20.37 -2.83
C LEU A 653 15.92 21.44 -2.31
N PHE A 654 15.47 22.32 -1.42
CA PHE A 654 16.23 23.52 -1.06
C PHE A 654 17.01 23.40 0.24
N LYS A 655 16.76 22.39 1.07
CA LYS A 655 17.43 22.21 2.37
C LYS A 655 17.34 20.73 2.82
N PRO A 656 17.90 19.77 2.05
CA PRO A 656 17.71 18.35 2.30
C PRO A 656 18.14 17.94 3.70
N GLU A 657 19.18 18.57 4.26
CA GLU A 657 19.66 18.34 5.64
C GLU A 657 18.60 18.66 6.71
N ALA A 658 17.60 19.49 6.40
CA ALA A 658 16.48 19.73 7.31
C ALA A 658 15.53 18.54 7.39
N ASN A 659 15.61 17.61 6.43
CA ASN A 659 14.85 16.37 6.38
C ASN A 659 15.65 15.17 6.91
N ASP A 660 16.68 15.35 7.74
CA ASP A 660 17.40 14.23 8.37
C ASP A 660 16.60 13.71 9.59
N TYR A 661 15.66 12.81 9.32
CA TYR A 661 14.76 12.20 10.30
C TYR A 661 14.92 10.70 10.27
N THR A 662 15.01 10.09 11.45
CA THR A 662 15.10 8.63 11.63
C THR A 662 13.84 7.90 11.16
N GLN A 663 12.69 8.55 11.37
CA GLN A 663 11.37 8.05 10.97
C GLN A 663 10.52 9.20 10.43
N VAL A 664 9.71 8.93 9.41
CA VAL A 664 8.75 9.87 8.86
C VAL A 664 7.37 9.20 8.78
N VAL A 665 6.36 9.87 9.30
CA VAL A 665 4.96 9.44 9.24
C VAL A 665 4.22 10.37 8.30
N PHE A 666 3.64 9.83 7.23
CA PHE A 666 2.72 10.57 6.38
C PHE A 666 1.27 10.19 6.69
N ASP A 667 0.42 11.20 6.84
CA ASP A 667 -1.01 11.06 7.06
C ASP A 667 -1.77 10.52 5.84
N GLU A 668 -1.22 10.66 4.64
CA GLU A 668 -1.69 10.11 3.37
C GLU A 668 -0.55 10.12 2.34
N LEU A 669 -0.69 9.42 1.20
CA LEU A 669 0.36 9.37 0.19
C LEU A 669 0.68 10.75 -0.40
N PRO A 670 1.93 11.26 -0.25
CA PRO A 670 2.26 12.60 -0.69
C PRO A 670 2.12 12.78 -2.19
N ALA A 671 1.63 13.94 -2.61
CA ALA A 671 1.48 14.26 -4.04
C ALA A 671 2.82 14.27 -4.79
N PHE A 672 3.94 14.48 -4.09
CA PHE A 672 5.27 14.52 -4.71
C PHE A 672 5.85 13.14 -5.03
N VAL A 673 5.26 12.03 -4.60
CA VAL A 673 5.74 10.67 -4.97
C VAL A 673 5.50 10.35 -6.45
N TYR A 674 4.57 11.04 -7.10
CA TYR A 674 4.39 11.01 -8.54
C TYR A 674 4.26 12.43 -9.07
N ARG A 675 5.19 12.81 -9.94
CA ARG A 675 5.23 14.15 -10.54
C ARG A 675 5.12 14.04 -12.04
N CYS A 676 4.38 14.96 -12.64
CA CYS A 676 4.32 15.13 -14.09
C CYS A 676 4.65 16.60 -14.42
N PRO A 677 5.90 17.04 -14.16
CA PRO A 677 6.38 18.37 -14.53
C PRO A 677 6.08 18.66 -16.00
N LYS A 678 5.63 19.88 -16.24
CA LYS A 678 5.13 20.34 -17.53
C LYS A 678 5.91 21.57 -17.97
N LEU A 679 6.55 21.47 -19.13
CA LEU A 679 7.11 22.60 -19.87
C LEU A 679 6.14 23.01 -20.99
N SER A 680 6.06 24.31 -21.28
CA SER A 680 5.22 24.84 -22.35
C SER A 680 5.97 25.79 -23.27
N VAL A 681 5.80 25.59 -24.58
CA VAL A 681 6.37 26.41 -25.66
C VAL A 681 5.23 26.99 -26.47
N ARG A 682 4.96 28.29 -26.32
CA ARG A 682 3.82 28.96 -26.98
C ARG A 682 4.25 30.26 -27.64
N ARG A 683 3.53 30.67 -28.67
CA ARG A 683 3.73 31.98 -29.29
C ARG A 683 3.08 33.05 -28.44
N ILE A 684 3.80 34.13 -28.19
CA ILE A 684 3.28 35.36 -27.61
C ILE A 684 3.26 36.44 -28.70
N GLY A 685 2.23 37.28 -28.69
CA GLY A 685 2.09 38.37 -29.66
C GLY A 685 3.28 39.33 -29.54
N GLY A 686 4.04 39.51 -30.62
CA GLY A 686 5.17 40.44 -30.66
C GLY A 686 4.78 41.83 -31.16
N ARG A 687 5.37 42.87 -30.58
CA ARG A 687 5.38 44.20 -31.21
C ARG A 687 6.27 44.12 -32.48
N LYS A 688 5.79 44.64 -33.62
CA LYS A 688 6.51 44.74 -34.91
C LYS A 688 6.78 43.43 -35.68
N GLY A 689 5.83 42.49 -35.73
CA GLY A 689 5.87 41.38 -36.71
C GLY A 689 6.91 40.28 -36.46
N ARG A 690 7.74 40.37 -35.42
CA ARG A 690 8.57 39.25 -34.96
C ARG A 690 7.74 38.34 -34.07
N THR A 691 7.72 37.05 -34.39
CA THR A 691 7.12 36.04 -33.52
C THR A 691 8.04 35.79 -32.34
N LEU A 692 7.56 36.09 -31.13
CA LEU A 692 8.24 35.73 -29.89
C LEU A 692 7.68 34.41 -29.37
N TRP A 693 8.58 33.53 -28.93
CA TRP A 693 8.25 32.26 -28.28
C TRP A 693 8.49 32.42 -26.77
N GLN A 694 7.51 31.99 -25.98
CA GLN A 694 7.63 31.84 -24.54
C GLN A 694 7.86 30.36 -24.22
N VAL A 695 8.84 30.07 -23.37
CA VAL A 695 9.25 28.74 -22.92
C VAL A 695 9.25 28.70 -21.38
N GLU A 696 8.12 28.33 -20.78
CA GLU A 696 8.02 28.23 -19.31
C GLU A 696 8.27 26.79 -18.83
N PRO A 697 9.03 26.57 -17.75
CA PRO A 697 9.54 27.58 -16.79
C PRO A 697 10.93 28.19 -17.11
N LEU A 698 11.54 27.85 -18.25
CA LEU A 698 12.92 28.29 -18.57
C LEU A 698 13.05 29.82 -18.61
N ASP A 699 12.09 30.52 -19.21
CA ASP A 699 12.11 31.98 -19.30
C ASP A 699 12.06 32.64 -17.91
N THR A 700 11.32 32.05 -16.94
CA THR A 700 11.30 32.52 -15.55
C THR A 700 12.67 32.40 -14.89
N VAL A 701 13.34 31.25 -15.04
CA VAL A 701 14.68 31.02 -14.50
C VAL A 701 15.70 31.93 -15.18
N GLU A 702 15.64 32.04 -16.50
CA GLU A 702 16.53 32.91 -17.28
C GLU A 702 16.40 34.38 -16.86
N SER A 703 15.17 34.88 -16.71
CA SER A 703 14.90 36.24 -16.26
C SER A 703 15.52 36.51 -14.89
N VAL A 704 15.23 35.67 -13.89
CA VAL A 704 15.70 35.92 -12.52
C VAL A 704 17.22 35.83 -12.40
N PHE A 705 17.85 34.82 -13.00
CA PHE A 705 19.29 34.66 -12.92
C PHE A 705 20.06 35.66 -13.79
N THR A 706 19.45 36.22 -14.85
CA THR A 706 20.02 37.35 -15.59
C THR A 706 20.03 38.60 -14.73
N VAL A 707 18.92 38.92 -14.05
CA VAL A 707 18.89 40.05 -13.09
C VAL A 707 19.92 39.85 -11.99
N LEU A 708 20.04 38.63 -11.46
CA LEU A 708 21.07 38.31 -10.46
C LEU A 708 22.48 38.56 -11.00
N ALA A 709 22.77 38.07 -12.22
CA ALA A 709 24.07 38.23 -12.88
C ALA A 709 24.43 39.71 -13.13
N GLU A 710 23.44 40.52 -13.55
CA GLU A 710 23.61 41.96 -13.79
C GLU A 710 23.85 42.75 -12.49
N ASN A 711 23.41 42.23 -11.34
CA ASN A 711 23.48 42.90 -10.04
C ASN A 711 24.55 42.31 -9.09
N LEU A 712 25.43 41.41 -9.56
CA LEU A 712 26.50 40.78 -8.75
C LEU A 712 27.49 41.77 -8.09
N GLY A 713 27.54 43.02 -8.58
CA GLY A 713 28.32 44.10 -7.97
C GLY A 713 27.72 44.68 -6.68
N VAL A 714 26.42 44.49 -6.44
CA VAL A 714 25.64 45.13 -5.35
C VAL A 714 25.12 44.10 -4.32
N VAL A 715 25.07 42.82 -4.69
CA VAL A 715 24.66 41.73 -3.79
C VAL A 715 25.74 41.48 -2.71
N GLU A 716 25.34 41.20 -1.47
CA GLU A 716 26.25 40.81 -0.38
C GLU A 716 27.06 39.56 -0.77
N ARG A 717 28.28 39.77 -1.31
CA ARG A 717 29.21 38.72 -1.75
C ARG A 717 29.66 37.79 -0.61
N ALA A 718 29.42 38.15 0.65
CA ALA A 718 29.88 37.44 1.83
C ALA A 718 29.24 36.04 2.04
N LYS A 719 28.23 35.65 1.25
CA LYS A 719 27.45 34.41 1.48
C LYS A 719 27.50 33.37 0.35
N VAL A 720 28.27 33.58 -0.72
CA VAL A 720 28.34 32.64 -1.87
C VAL A 720 29.78 32.47 -2.35
N ALA A 721 30.12 31.23 -2.75
CA ALA A 721 31.44 30.91 -3.29
C ALA A 721 31.63 31.56 -4.68
N GLU A 722 32.78 32.21 -4.89
CA GLU A 722 33.16 32.82 -6.18
C GLU A 722 33.04 31.83 -7.35
N ALA A 723 33.38 30.56 -7.10
CA ALA A 723 33.25 29.47 -8.06
C ALA A 723 31.81 29.20 -8.56
N ASP A 724 30.77 29.48 -7.75
CA ASP A 724 29.38 29.33 -8.17
C ASP A 724 28.97 30.47 -9.12
N LEU A 725 29.47 31.69 -8.87
CA LEU A 725 29.24 32.86 -9.71
C LEU A 725 29.91 32.72 -11.07
N ASP A 726 31.14 32.19 -11.10
CA ASP A 726 31.90 31.95 -12.33
C ASP A 726 31.23 30.90 -13.24
N GLN A 727 30.48 29.96 -12.67
CA GLN A 727 29.76 28.93 -13.42
C GLN A 727 28.46 29.43 -14.03
N LEU A 728 27.85 30.47 -13.46
CA LEU A 728 26.53 30.96 -13.86
C LEU A 728 26.44 31.30 -15.37
N PRO A 729 27.38 32.03 -16.00
CA PRO A 729 27.31 32.31 -17.44
C PRO A 729 27.27 31.04 -18.31
N SER A 730 28.04 30.01 -17.94
CA SER A 730 28.07 28.74 -18.68
C SER A 730 26.75 27.96 -18.53
N ILE A 731 26.16 27.97 -17.33
CA ILE A 731 24.85 27.37 -17.06
C ILE A 731 23.77 28.09 -17.89
N MET A 732 23.78 29.42 -17.91
CA MET A 732 22.86 30.24 -18.69
C MET A 732 22.96 29.95 -20.19
N GLU A 733 24.17 29.78 -20.73
CA GLU A 733 24.39 29.40 -22.13
C GLU A 733 23.81 28.01 -22.46
N ARG A 734 23.96 27.03 -21.54
CA ARG A 734 23.34 25.69 -21.67
C ARG A 734 21.81 25.79 -21.74
N LEU A 735 21.20 26.56 -20.83
CA LEU A 735 19.74 26.77 -20.82
C LEU A 735 19.25 27.47 -22.10
N ALA A 736 19.99 28.46 -22.62
CA ALA A 736 19.68 29.14 -23.88
C ALA A 736 19.72 28.18 -25.08
N ARG A 737 20.63 27.20 -25.11
CA ARG A 737 20.66 26.14 -26.12
C ARG A 737 19.45 25.21 -26.02
N VAL A 738 19.08 24.78 -24.82
CA VAL A 738 17.86 23.98 -24.57
C VAL A 738 16.63 24.73 -25.07
N ARG A 739 16.50 26.01 -24.70
CA ARG A 739 15.42 26.90 -25.14
C ARG A 739 15.35 26.96 -26.67
N THR A 740 16.47 27.16 -27.34
CA THR A 740 16.56 27.22 -28.81
C THR A 740 16.08 25.91 -29.45
N ASN A 741 16.50 24.76 -28.93
CA ASN A 741 16.10 23.44 -29.44
C ASN A 741 14.59 23.19 -29.31
N LEU A 742 13.99 23.59 -28.20
CA LEU A 742 12.55 23.48 -27.97
C LEU A 742 11.74 24.38 -28.91
N VAL A 743 12.22 25.61 -29.15
CA VAL A 743 11.63 26.52 -30.13
C VAL A 743 11.74 25.98 -31.56
N MET A 744 12.87 25.39 -31.93
CA MET A 744 13.04 24.73 -33.24
C MET A 744 12.04 23.58 -33.42
N LEU A 745 11.85 22.76 -32.39
CA LEU A 745 10.87 21.67 -32.39
C LEU A 745 9.43 22.19 -32.57
N ALA A 746 9.05 23.22 -31.83
CA ALA A 746 7.74 23.86 -31.95
C ALA A 746 7.52 24.47 -33.34
N ASN A 747 8.52 25.16 -33.89
CA ASN A 747 8.47 25.70 -35.25
C ASN A 747 8.31 24.60 -36.31
N LYS A 748 9.05 23.49 -36.18
CA LYS A 748 8.96 22.34 -37.09
C LYS A 748 7.55 21.75 -37.08
N ARG A 749 6.97 21.51 -35.90
CA ARG A 749 5.61 20.96 -35.81
C ARG A 749 4.56 21.93 -36.34
N LEU A 750 4.65 23.21 -35.97
CA LEU A 750 3.75 24.24 -36.48
C LEU A 750 3.78 24.32 -38.01
N ARG A 751 4.97 24.20 -38.62
CA ARG A 751 5.11 24.16 -40.08
C ARG A 751 4.34 22.98 -40.68
N PHE A 752 4.48 21.77 -40.12
CA PHE A 752 3.75 20.60 -40.60
C PHE A 752 2.23 20.75 -40.48
N VAL A 753 1.73 21.40 -39.41
CA VAL A 753 0.29 21.69 -39.27
C VAL A 753 -0.18 22.66 -40.34
N LYS A 754 0.60 23.70 -40.65
CA LYS A 754 0.29 24.65 -41.73
C LYS A 754 0.29 24.00 -43.12
N GLU A 755 1.22 23.09 -43.36
CA GLU A 755 1.34 22.29 -44.59
C GLU A 755 0.25 21.20 -44.70
N GLY A 756 -0.57 20.98 -43.67
CA GLY A 756 -1.58 19.91 -43.65
C GLY A 756 -0.99 18.50 -43.46
N ARG A 757 0.29 18.39 -43.10
CA ARG A 757 1.02 17.13 -42.84
C ARG A 757 0.87 16.64 -41.39
N ALA A 758 0.18 17.40 -40.55
CA ALA A 758 -0.03 17.15 -39.13
C ALA A 758 -1.45 17.58 -38.75
N VAL A 759 -2.09 16.85 -37.84
CA VAL A 759 -3.39 17.26 -37.29
C VAL A 759 -3.21 18.21 -36.10
N SER A 760 -4.29 18.86 -35.68
CA SER A 760 -4.22 19.95 -34.69
C SER A 760 -3.88 19.51 -33.26
N PHE A 761 -4.01 18.22 -32.95
CA PHE A 761 -3.74 17.66 -31.62
C PHE A 761 -3.08 16.28 -31.73
N GLU A 762 -1.78 16.22 -31.48
CA GLU A 762 -1.00 14.98 -31.55
C GLU A 762 -0.05 14.84 -30.37
N ARG A 763 0.35 13.60 -30.13
CA ARG A 763 1.29 13.21 -29.08
C ARG A 763 2.35 12.25 -29.62
N MET A 764 3.52 12.25 -29.00
CA MET A 764 4.57 11.25 -29.21
C MET A 764 5.35 11.01 -27.90
N ALA A 765 5.77 9.77 -27.65
CA ALA A 765 6.80 9.45 -26.67
C ALA A 765 8.18 9.74 -27.26
N ASP A 766 9.11 10.24 -26.45
CA ASP A 766 10.44 10.66 -26.90
C ASP A 766 11.48 10.46 -25.77
N THR A 767 12.76 10.55 -26.13
CA THR A 767 13.88 10.59 -25.18
C THR A 767 14.71 11.85 -25.41
N ARG A 768 15.05 12.57 -24.34
CA ARG A 768 15.78 13.83 -24.41
C ARG A 768 16.94 13.89 -23.42
N PRO A 769 18.06 14.54 -23.74
CA PRO A 769 19.10 14.79 -22.74
C PRO A 769 18.56 15.71 -21.62
N PRO A 770 19.09 15.59 -20.39
CA PRO A 770 18.85 16.56 -19.32
C PRO A 770 19.16 17.99 -19.74
N PHE A 771 18.43 18.95 -19.17
CA PHE A 771 18.67 20.37 -19.42
C PHE A 771 20.01 20.82 -18.83
N LEU A 772 20.30 20.31 -17.63
CA LEU A 772 21.51 20.57 -16.85
C LEU A 772 21.91 19.28 -16.12
N SER A 773 23.20 19.18 -15.78
CA SER A 773 23.69 18.18 -14.84
C SER A 773 23.13 18.43 -13.43
N LYS A 774 23.22 17.44 -12.54
CA LYS A 774 22.83 17.63 -11.15
C LYS A 774 23.65 18.73 -10.48
N ALA A 775 24.96 18.76 -10.73
CA ALA A 775 25.87 19.76 -10.19
C ALA A 775 25.52 21.19 -10.64
N ASP A 776 25.24 21.39 -11.94
CA ASP A 776 24.81 22.69 -12.47
C ASP A 776 23.50 23.16 -11.85
N PHE A 777 22.54 22.25 -11.67
CA PHE A 777 21.27 22.57 -11.05
C PHE A 777 21.43 22.96 -9.58
N GLU A 778 22.33 22.28 -8.84
CA GLU A 778 22.66 22.63 -7.45
C GLU A 778 23.27 24.03 -7.32
N VAL A 779 24.08 24.47 -8.30
CA VAL A 779 24.58 25.86 -8.36
C VAL A 779 23.40 26.84 -8.41
N LEU A 780 22.41 26.59 -9.29
CA LEU A 780 21.21 27.43 -9.36
C LEU A 780 20.43 27.44 -8.04
N LEU A 781 20.30 26.29 -7.36
CA LEU A 781 19.64 26.24 -6.05
C LEU A 781 20.38 27.06 -5.00
N ARG A 782 21.72 27.00 -4.94
CA ARG A 782 22.52 27.81 -4.00
C ARG A 782 22.36 29.30 -4.30
N LEU A 783 22.46 29.70 -5.57
CA LEU A 783 22.30 31.09 -6.00
C LEU A 783 20.88 31.62 -5.79
N SER A 784 19.86 30.78 -5.87
CA SER A 784 18.46 31.18 -5.61
C SER A 784 18.20 31.64 -4.17
N ARG A 785 19.12 31.33 -3.24
CA ARG A 785 19.03 31.75 -1.82
C ARG A 785 19.53 33.18 -1.59
N LEU A 786 20.17 33.79 -2.59
CA LEU A 786 20.61 35.18 -2.51
C LEU A 786 19.40 36.11 -2.43
N LYS A 787 19.42 37.05 -1.49
CA LYS A 787 18.43 38.14 -1.48
C LYS A 787 18.73 39.05 -2.66
N VAL A 788 17.83 39.09 -3.64
CA VAL A 788 17.82 40.19 -4.61
C VAL A 788 17.51 41.47 -3.81
N PRO A 789 18.33 42.53 -3.91
CA PRO A 789 18.04 43.80 -3.26
C PRO A 789 16.61 44.24 -3.60
N GLU A 790 15.89 44.85 -2.64
CA GLU A 790 14.58 45.46 -2.94
C GLU A 790 14.79 46.45 -4.08
N ALA A 791 14.31 46.08 -5.28
CA ALA A 791 14.44 46.88 -6.48
C ALA A 791 13.48 48.09 -6.36
N THR A 792 13.88 49.10 -5.59
CA THR A 792 13.11 50.34 -5.42
C THR A 792 13.03 51.18 -6.70
N GLU A 793 13.73 50.80 -7.78
CA GLU A 793 13.69 51.53 -9.07
C GLU A 793 13.20 50.69 -10.27
N VAL A 794 12.95 49.39 -10.10
CA VAL A 794 12.44 48.52 -11.16
C VAL A 794 11.17 47.88 -10.60
N GLY A 795 9.99 48.35 -11.02
CA GLY A 795 8.67 48.02 -10.44
C GLY A 795 8.28 46.54 -10.47
N VAL A 796 9.04 45.71 -9.77
CA VAL A 796 8.98 44.25 -9.73
C VAL A 796 8.63 43.85 -8.31
N ASP A 797 7.50 43.17 -8.17
CA ASP A 797 7.07 42.57 -6.91
C ASP A 797 8.01 41.39 -6.59
N VAL A 798 9.07 41.66 -5.81
CA VAL A 798 10.12 40.71 -5.42
C VAL A 798 9.52 39.43 -4.81
N ASP A 799 8.46 39.58 -4.01
CA ASP A 799 7.74 38.48 -3.37
C ASP A 799 7.03 37.58 -4.40
N ARG A 800 6.50 38.17 -5.47
CA ARG A 800 5.90 37.46 -6.60
C ARG A 800 6.95 36.74 -7.45
N GLU A 801 8.06 37.39 -7.77
CA GLU A 801 9.15 36.79 -8.55
C GLU A 801 9.83 35.62 -7.81
N VAL A 802 10.09 35.73 -6.51
CA VAL A 802 10.66 34.64 -5.69
C VAL A 802 9.72 33.42 -5.64
N ARG A 803 8.41 33.65 -5.55
CA ARG A 803 7.40 32.56 -5.64
C ARG A 803 7.38 31.91 -7.02
N HIS A 804 7.53 32.69 -8.10
CA HIS A 804 7.61 32.17 -9.46
C HIS A 804 8.90 31.36 -9.68
N LEU A 805 10.04 31.82 -9.14
CA LEU A 805 11.32 31.11 -9.21
C LEU A 805 11.27 29.75 -8.49
N THR A 806 10.71 29.69 -7.28
CA THR A 806 10.62 28.44 -6.52
C THR A 806 9.88 27.36 -7.30
N ASN A 807 8.70 27.68 -7.84
CA ASN A 807 7.91 26.74 -8.65
C ASN A 807 8.62 26.38 -9.97
N ALA A 808 9.34 27.33 -10.56
CA ALA A 808 10.12 27.13 -11.78
C ALA A 808 11.27 26.14 -11.55
N LEU A 809 12.03 26.30 -10.45
CA LEU A 809 13.10 25.39 -10.04
C LEU A 809 12.57 24.01 -9.65
N GLU A 810 11.44 23.92 -8.93
CA GLU A 810 10.79 22.63 -8.65
C GLU A 810 10.42 21.88 -9.93
N THR A 811 9.88 22.60 -10.93
CA THR A 811 9.55 22.01 -12.24
C THR A 811 10.82 21.62 -13.02
N MET A 812 11.87 22.45 -12.95
CA MET A 812 13.14 22.21 -13.64
C MET A 812 13.99 21.10 -13.02
N ARG A 813 13.90 20.86 -11.70
CA ARG A 813 14.60 19.75 -11.02
C ARG A 813 14.39 18.47 -11.81
N ASP A 814 13.13 18.19 -12.10
CA ASP A 814 12.72 17.01 -12.82
C ASP A 814 12.99 17.15 -14.33
N PHE A 815 13.83 18.04 -14.84
CA PHE A 815 14.40 17.97 -16.19
C PHE A 815 15.94 18.02 -16.16
N CYS A 816 16.54 17.98 -14.97
CA CYS A 816 17.98 17.97 -14.74
C CYS A 816 18.39 16.60 -14.19
N GLY A 817 19.67 16.25 -14.37
CA GLY A 817 20.22 15.00 -13.89
C GLY A 817 21.44 14.57 -14.71
N ASP A 818 22.03 13.44 -14.31
CA ASP A 818 23.26 12.91 -14.91
C ASP A 818 23.00 11.73 -15.86
N GLU A 819 21.72 11.43 -16.10
CA GLU A 819 21.27 10.42 -17.06
C GLU A 819 21.62 10.82 -18.50
N ALA A 820 22.02 9.85 -19.34
CA ALA A 820 22.32 10.14 -20.75
C ALA A 820 21.07 10.58 -21.53
N GLN A 821 19.90 10.03 -21.20
CA GLN A 821 18.60 10.32 -21.81
C GLN A 821 17.49 10.17 -20.78
N MET A 822 16.53 11.09 -20.80
CA MET A 822 15.32 11.07 -19.98
C MET A 822 14.11 10.74 -20.85
N HIS A 823 13.18 9.95 -20.32
CA HIS A 823 11.90 9.68 -20.97
C HIS A 823 10.96 10.87 -20.83
N VAL A 824 10.43 11.36 -21.96
CA VAL A 824 9.43 12.43 -21.99
C VAL A 824 8.31 12.06 -22.95
N TYR A 825 7.19 12.76 -22.88
CA TYR A 825 6.25 12.78 -23.99
C TYR A 825 5.91 14.22 -24.39
N LEU A 826 5.68 14.39 -25.67
CA LEU A 826 5.38 15.66 -26.30
C LEU A 826 3.91 15.68 -26.70
N GLU A 827 3.25 16.80 -26.49
CA GLU A 827 1.89 17.06 -26.97
C GLU A 827 1.88 18.43 -27.64
N HIS A 828 1.17 18.60 -28.75
CA HIS A 828 0.93 19.95 -29.27
C HIS A 828 -0.54 20.18 -29.59
N GLY A 829 -0.95 21.45 -29.52
CA GLY A 829 -2.28 21.92 -29.87
C GLY A 829 -2.25 23.00 -30.95
N PHE A 830 -1.32 22.92 -31.91
CA PHE A 830 -1.19 23.94 -32.95
C PHE A 830 -2.35 23.90 -33.94
N LYS A 831 -2.88 25.08 -34.29
CA LYS A 831 -3.89 25.28 -35.33
C LYS A 831 -3.24 25.80 -36.61
N LYS A 832 -3.93 25.67 -37.75
CA LYS A 832 -3.46 26.19 -39.06
C LYS A 832 -3.13 27.69 -39.04
N HIS A 833 -3.86 28.49 -38.26
CA HIS A 833 -3.62 29.93 -38.13
C HIS A 833 -2.39 30.28 -37.27
N GLY A 834 -1.72 29.27 -36.68
CA GLY A 834 -0.49 29.44 -35.91
C GLY A 834 -0.67 29.75 -34.44
N GLU A 835 -1.88 29.66 -33.92
CA GLU A 835 -2.16 29.56 -32.48
C GLU A 835 -1.85 28.17 -31.96
N GLY A 836 -1.47 28.05 -30.69
CA GLY A 836 -1.30 26.77 -30.02
C GLY A 836 -0.06 26.73 -29.14
N THR A 837 0.20 25.56 -28.57
CA THR A 837 1.30 25.34 -27.64
C THR A 837 1.85 23.94 -27.87
N LEU A 838 3.17 23.80 -27.78
CA LEU A 838 3.84 22.52 -27.60
C LEU A 838 4.10 22.35 -26.11
N TRP A 839 3.71 21.21 -25.57
CA TRP A 839 3.97 20.80 -24.20
C TRP A 839 4.95 19.65 -24.18
N MET A 840 5.84 19.66 -23.21
CA MET A 840 6.71 18.54 -22.88
C MET A 840 6.47 18.16 -21.44
N TYR A 841 6.20 16.88 -21.22
CA TYR A 841 5.91 16.32 -19.91
C TYR A 841 6.98 15.28 -19.58
N ARG A 842 7.50 15.30 -18.35
CA ARG A 842 8.40 14.25 -17.84
C ARG A 842 7.79 13.57 -16.62
N PRO A 843 7.02 12.49 -16.81
CA PRO A 843 6.57 11.68 -15.69
C PRO A 843 7.78 11.22 -14.87
N THR A 844 7.74 11.41 -13.55
CA THR A 844 8.86 11.15 -12.65
C THR A 844 8.37 10.39 -11.42
N ASP A 845 9.11 9.34 -11.06
CA ASP A 845 8.98 8.63 -9.78
C ASP A 845 9.71 9.44 -8.69
N GLY A 846 8.96 9.83 -7.65
CA GLY A 846 9.45 10.61 -6.52
C GLY A 846 9.56 9.84 -5.22
N TRP A 847 9.51 8.50 -5.23
CA TRP A 847 9.56 7.70 -4.01
C TRP A 847 10.82 7.96 -3.18
N ASP A 848 11.96 8.21 -3.82
CA ASP A 848 13.22 8.46 -3.11
C ASP A 848 13.17 9.72 -2.24
N ASP A 849 12.39 10.75 -2.62
CA ASP A 849 12.18 11.95 -1.80
C ASP A 849 11.50 11.61 -0.45
N ALA A 850 10.73 10.53 -0.40
CA ALA A 850 10.08 10.04 0.83
C ALA A 850 10.96 9.03 1.59
N LEU A 851 11.66 8.15 0.88
CA LEU A 851 12.34 6.99 1.45
C LEU A 851 13.78 7.24 1.91
N LEU A 852 14.46 8.24 1.31
CA LEU A 852 15.87 8.50 1.56
C LEU A 852 16.06 9.76 2.41
N ASP A 853 17.05 9.74 3.29
CA ASP A 853 17.55 10.92 4.00
C ASP A 853 18.44 11.82 3.14
N ALA A 854 18.91 12.93 3.72
CA ALA A 854 19.75 13.89 3.04
C ALA A 854 21.07 13.28 2.52
N GLN A 855 21.50 12.18 3.14
CA GLN A 855 22.71 11.44 2.81
C GLN A 855 22.43 10.22 1.91
N GLY A 856 21.19 10.04 1.45
CA GLY A 856 20.79 8.93 0.58
C GLY A 856 20.57 7.60 1.29
N ARG A 857 20.51 7.59 2.63
CA ARG A 857 20.27 6.36 3.42
C ARG A 857 18.76 6.16 3.59
N GLU A 858 18.31 4.91 3.53
CA GLU A 858 16.90 4.61 3.79
C GLU A 858 16.52 4.90 5.24
N ARG A 859 15.38 5.56 5.43
CA ARG A 859 14.77 5.87 6.75
C ARG A 859 13.53 5.01 6.99
N GLU A 860 13.04 4.95 8.23
CA GLU A 860 11.73 4.34 8.50
C GLU A 860 10.60 5.27 8.00
N VAL A 861 9.64 4.75 7.24
CA VAL A 861 8.49 5.47 6.69
C VAL A 861 7.19 4.75 7.05
N VAL A 862 6.24 5.49 7.63
CA VAL A 862 4.88 5.00 7.92
C VAL A 862 3.88 5.79 7.09
N LEU A 863 3.07 5.11 6.28
CA LEU A 863 2.01 5.70 5.46
C LEU A 863 0.63 5.30 6.03
N LEU A 864 -0.16 6.29 6.45
CA LEU A 864 -1.51 6.09 6.99
C LEU A 864 -2.56 6.27 5.89
N ASP A 865 -2.57 5.41 4.87
CA ASP A 865 -3.40 5.65 3.68
C ASP A 865 -4.40 4.54 3.40
N ALA A 866 -5.67 4.91 3.44
CA ALA A 866 -6.79 4.02 3.15
C ALA A 866 -6.85 3.57 1.68
N THR A 867 -6.27 4.35 0.77
CA THR A 867 -6.33 4.07 -0.66
C THR A 867 -5.09 3.36 -1.17
N ALA A 868 -4.15 2.93 -0.32
CA ALA A 868 -2.91 2.32 -0.80
C ALA A 868 -3.09 1.03 -1.62
N GLY A 869 -4.15 0.27 -1.37
CA GLY A 869 -4.51 -0.89 -2.19
C GLY A 869 -5.21 -0.53 -3.52
N LEU A 870 -5.57 0.73 -3.72
CA LEU A 870 -6.23 1.24 -4.93
C LEU A 870 -5.35 2.21 -5.73
N ASP A 871 -4.63 3.11 -5.08
CA ASP A 871 -3.92 4.21 -5.72
C ASP A 871 -2.74 3.71 -6.57
N PRO A 872 -2.73 3.92 -7.90
CA PRO A 872 -1.69 3.36 -8.77
C PRO A 872 -0.29 3.92 -8.53
N ARG A 873 -0.13 5.01 -7.77
CA ARG A 873 1.20 5.55 -7.41
C ARG A 873 2.02 4.58 -6.55
N TYR A 874 1.37 3.71 -5.78
CA TYR A 874 2.05 2.65 -5.02
C TYR A 874 2.68 1.58 -5.92
N HIS A 875 2.17 1.40 -7.14
CA HIS A 875 2.73 0.44 -8.09
C HIS A 875 4.09 0.88 -8.68
N LEU A 876 4.42 2.17 -8.65
CA LEU A 876 5.70 2.69 -9.12
C LEU A 876 6.89 2.02 -8.41
N ARG A 877 6.71 1.65 -7.13
CA ARG A 877 7.73 0.95 -6.33
C ARG A 877 7.65 -0.58 -6.37
N GLY A 878 6.89 -1.16 -7.30
CA GLY A 878 6.94 -2.60 -7.62
C GLY A 878 5.99 -3.51 -6.82
N GLN A 879 5.06 -2.97 -6.03
CA GLN A 879 4.03 -3.79 -5.38
C GLN A 879 2.77 -3.87 -6.26
N CYS A 880 2.53 -5.04 -6.85
CA CYS A 880 1.25 -5.36 -7.48
C CYS A 880 0.36 -6.05 -6.44
N LEU A 881 -0.38 -5.26 -5.67
CA LEU A 881 -1.46 -5.79 -4.85
C LEU A 881 -2.70 -5.87 -5.74
N LEU A 882 -3.32 -7.06 -5.85
CA LEU A 882 -4.75 -7.14 -6.18
C LEU A 882 -5.49 -6.11 -5.32
N GLU A 883 -6.45 -5.36 -5.90
CA GLU A 883 -7.02 -4.18 -5.24
C GLU A 883 -7.54 -4.47 -3.83
N GLN A 884 -6.75 -4.10 -2.82
CA GLN A 884 -7.11 -4.21 -1.41
C GLN A 884 -7.88 -2.96 -1.01
N MET A 885 -9.01 -3.14 -0.35
CA MET A 885 -9.87 -2.03 0.09
C MET A 885 -9.80 -1.91 1.62
N PRO A 886 -9.88 -0.68 2.17
CA PRO A 886 -9.94 -0.49 3.61
C PRO A 886 -11.21 -1.13 4.18
N GLY A 887 -11.18 -1.54 5.45
CA GLY A 887 -12.39 -1.88 6.18
C GLY A 887 -13.27 -0.65 6.40
N GLY A 888 -14.60 -0.80 6.32
CA GLY A 888 -15.59 0.28 6.54
C GLY A 888 -17.02 -0.22 6.36
N PHE A 889 -17.99 0.33 7.10
CA PHE A 889 -19.41 0.06 6.92
C PHE A 889 -20.21 1.34 7.13
N PHE A 890 -21.06 1.70 6.16
CA PHE A 890 -21.72 3.02 6.06
C PHE A 890 -23.25 2.89 5.88
N PRO A 891 -23.97 2.34 6.88
CA PRO A 891 -25.35 1.87 6.71
C PRO A 891 -26.36 2.99 6.39
N ASN A 892 -26.07 4.22 6.81
CA ASN A 892 -26.98 5.36 6.64
C ASN A 892 -26.49 6.34 5.55
N THR A 893 -25.50 5.95 4.76
CA THR A 893 -24.99 6.76 3.65
C THR A 893 -25.71 6.41 2.35
N SER A 894 -26.08 7.42 1.57
CA SER A 894 -26.62 7.26 0.22
C SER A 894 -25.64 7.83 -0.82
N VAL A 895 -25.25 7.02 -1.79
CA VAL A 895 -24.43 7.43 -2.94
C VAL A 895 -25.36 7.63 -4.13
N VAL A 896 -25.56 8.88 -4.54
CA VAL A 896 -26.46 9.27 -5.63
C VAL A 896 -25.64 9.48 -6.90
N LEU A 897 -25.86 8.65 -7.91
CA LEU A 897 -25.16 8.81 -9.18
C LEU A 897 -25.86 9.85 -10.05
N THR A 898 -25.08 10.78 -10.62
CA THR A 898 -25.56 11.81 -11.54
C THR A 898 -24.88 11.70 -12.89
N LYS A 899 -25.40 12.41 -13.90
CA LYS A 899 -24.87 12.35 -15.26
C LYS A 899 -23.47 12.99 -15.32
N SER A 900 -22.49 12.21 -15.79
CA SER A 900 -21.11 12.68 -15.93
C SER A 900 -20.97 13.77 -16.99
N MET A 901 -20.04 14.70 -16.75
CA MET A 901 -19.65 15.74 -17.70
C MET A 901 -18.13 15.85 -17.75
N SER A 902 -17.58 16.03 -18.95
CA SER A 902 -16.15 16.28 -19.10
C SER A 902 -15.78 17.67 -18.56
N LYS A 903 -14.56 17.82 -18.04
CA LYS A 903 -14.05 19.11 -17.58
C LYS A 903 -14.17 20.21 -18.65
N THR A 904 -13.91 19.86 -19.91
CA THR A 904 -14.03 20.77 -21.06
C THR A 904 -15.48 21.17 -21.34
N LYS A 905 -16.44 20.24 -21.17
CA LYS A 905 -17.86 20.54 -21.35
C LYS A 905 -18.35 21.46 -20.24
N LEU A 906 -18.03 21.15 -18.99
CA LEU A 906 -18.39 21.98 -17.83
C LEU A 906 -17.87 23.42 -17.98
N ALA A 907 -16.62 23.58 -18.43
CA ALA A 907 -16.02 24.90 -18.66
C ALA A 907 -16.66 25.73 -19.79
N ARG A 908 -17.51 25.12 -20.64
CA ARG A 908 -18.23 25.78 -21.74
C ARG A 908 -19.70 26.05 -21.44
N MET A 909 -20.24 25.45 -20.38
CA MET A 909 -21.64 25.64 -19.97
C MET A 909 -21.83 27.02 -19.34
N GLN A 910 -23.05 27.54 -19.44
CA GLN A 910 -23.43 28.77 -18.74
C GLN A 910 -23.58 28.49 -17.24
N GLU A 911 -23.27 29.47 -16.40
CA GLU A 911 -23.34 29.31 -14.95
C GLU A 911 -24.76 28.96 -14.46
N SER A 912 -25.80 29.49 -15.13
CA SER A 912 -27.20 29.15 -14.84
C SER A 912 -27.52 27.68 -15.09
N GLU A 913 -27.03 27.10 -16.19
CA GLU A 913 -27.26 25.69 -16.52
C GLU A 913 -26.65 24.75 -15.47
N ILE A 914 -25.51 25.15 -14.91
CA ILE A 914 -24.83 24.39 -13.85
C ILE A 914 -25.63 24.49 -12.54
N GLY A 915 -26.09 25.70 -12.18
CA GLY A 915 -26.92 25.94 -11.00
C GLY A 915 -28.22 25.15 -11.02
N ASP A 916 -28.96 25.22 -12.13
CA ASP A 916 -30.23 24.51 -12.33
C ASP A 916 -30.05 22.99 -12.22
N ALA A 917 -28.96 22.45 -12.79
CA ALA A 917 -28.66 21.02 -12.70
C ALA A 917 -28.38 20.56 -11.26
N ILE A 918 -27.72 21.39 -10.44
CA ILE A 918 -27.50 21.10 -9.02
C ILE A 918 -28.83 21.08 -8.28
N VAL A 919 -29.67 22.11 -8.45
CA VAL A 919 -30.99 22.23 -7.81
C VAL A 919 -31.86 21.01 -8.16
N GLN A 920 -31.92 20.65 -9.43
CA GLN A 920 -32.72 19.52 -9.91
C GLN A 920 -32.31 18.19 -9.24
N ASN A 921 -31.01 17.94 -9.12
CA ASN A 921 -30.50 16.70 -8.51
C ASN A 921 -30.71 16.65 -6.99
N ILE A 922 -30.78 17.81 -6.33
CA ILE A 922 -30.89 17.92 -4.87
C ILE A 922 -32.34 17.96 -4.39
N ALA A 923 -33.26 18.47 -5.20
CA ALA A 923 -34.67 18.65 -4.84
C ALA A 923 -35.32 17.44 -4.13
N PRO A 924 -35.09 16.17 -4.53
CA PRO A 924 -35.69 15.01 -3.85
C PRO A 924 -35.17 14.77 -2.42
N TYR A 925 -34.02 15.33 -2.08
CA TYR A 925 -33.31 15.09 -0.81
C TYR A 925 -33.22 16.35 0.06
N ARG A 926 -33.67 17.50 -0.45
CA ARG A 926 -33.50 18.82 0.18
C ARG A 926 -33.94 18.83 1.64
N ASP A 927 -35.13 18.29 1.93
CA ASP A 927 -35.71 18.33 3.27
C ASP A 927 -35.02 17.37 4.26
N ARG A 928 -34.17 16.45 3.76
CA ARG A 928 -33.36 15.53 4.57
C ARG A 928 -31.96 16.07 4.85
N ILE A 929 -31.45 16.97 4.00
CA ILE A 929 -30.15 17.61 4.17
C ILE A 929 -30.28 18.71 5.22
N GLY A 930 -29.57 18.58 6.34
CA GLY A 930 -29.63 19.51 7.47
C GLY A 930 -30.83 19.32 8.40
N ALA A 931 -31.64 18.27 8.22
CA ALA A 931 -32.87 18.03 8.99
C ALA A 931 -32.67 17.91 10.52
N GLU A 932 -31.51 17.43 10.96
CA GLU A 932 -31.16 17.31 12.40
C GLU A 932 -30.69 18.64 13.02
N GLY A 933 -30.89 19.77 12.34
CA GLY A 933 -30.38 21.08 12.78
C GLY A 933 -28.85 21.20 12.76
N ARG A 934 -28.17 20.19 12.20
CA ARG A 934 -26.70 20.07 12.08
C ARG A 934 -26.36 19.48 10.71
N GLY A 935 -26.09 20.32 9.71
CA GLY A 935 -25.79 19.84 8.36
C GLY A 935 -25.73 20.96 7.34
N GLY A 936 -25.46 20.62 6.08
CA GLY A 936 -25.31 21.55 4.98
C GLY A 936 -24.86 20.85 3.70
N LEU A 937 -24.94 21.57 2.58
CA LEU A 937 -24.53 21.09 1.27
C LEU A 937 -23.16 21.64 0.88
N LEU A 938 -22.23 20.74 0.59
CA LEU A 938 -20.92 21.08 0.04
C LEU A 938 -20.87 20.78 -1.45
N VAL A 939 -20.74 21.81 -2.28
CA VAL A 939 -20.60 21.66 -3.74
C VAL A 939 -19.13 21.75 -4.12
N VAL A 940 -18.65 20.74 -4.85
CA VAL A 940 -17.25 20.55 -5.22
C VAL A 940 -17.04 20.76 -6.71
N LEU A 941 -16.17 21.70 -7.06
CA LEU A 941 -15.99 22.15 -8.45
C LEU A 941 -14.55 22.52 -8.82
N PRO A 942 -14.25 22.76 -10.11
CA PRO A 942 -12.96 23.34 -10.51
C PRO A 942 -12.79 24.77 -9.98
N MET A 943 -11.55 25.15 -9.65
CA MET A 943 -11.20 26.44 -9.05
C MET A 943 -11.68 27.63 -9.90
N GLU A 944 -11.61 27.53 -11.24
CA GLU A 944 -12.06 28.58 -12.15
C GLU A 944 -13.57 28.90 -12.09
N MET A 945 -14.40 28.00 -11.55
CA MET A 945 -15.87 28.12 -11.54
C MET A 945 -16.42 28.70 -10.23
N GLU A 946 -15.68 28.64 -9.12
CA GLU A 946 -16.17 29.00 -7.79
C GLU A 946 -16.70 30.44 -7.75
N LYS A 947 -15.90 31.41 -8.23
CA LYS A 947 -16.28 32.82 -8.26
C LYS A 947 -17.42 33.13 -9.22
N LYS A 948 -17.54 32.35 -10.30
CA LYS A 948 -18.56 32.60 -11.34
C LYS A 948 -19.92 32.06 -10.93
N LEU A 949 -19.94 30.91 -10.26
CA LEU A 949 -21.16 30.21 -9.87
C LEU A 949 -21.78 30.78 -8.58
N MET A 950 -20.98 31.43 -7.73
CA MET A 950 -21.42 31.98 -6.43
C MET A 950 -22.69 32.85 -6.50
N PRO A 951 -22.83 33.83 -7.43
CA PRO A 951 -24.03 34.67 -7.47
C PRO A 951 -25.32 33.89 -7.76
N TYR A 952 -25.23 32.85 -8.59
CA TYR A 952 -26.38 32.00 -8.94
C TYR A 952 -26.80 31.11 -7.78
N ILE A 953 -25.83 30.49 -7.11
CA ILE A 953 -26.09 29.67 -5.92
C ILE A 953 -26.73 30.52 -4.81
N GLN A 954 -26.25 31.75 -4.61
CA GLN A 954 -26.85 32.66 -3.63
C GLN A 954 -28.30 33.03 -3.96
N ALA A 955 -28.65 33.16 -5.24
CA ALA A 955 -30.03 33.39 -5.65
C ALA A 955 -30.95 32.21 -5.29
N HIS A 956 -30.52 30.98 -5.54
CA HIS A 956 -31.27 29.77 -5.18
C HIS A 956 -31.37 29.53 -3.67
N ILE A 957 -30.34 29.91 -2.90
CA ILE A 957 -30.43 29.91 -1.43
C ILE A 957 -31.53 30.89 -0.98
N SER A 958 -31.53 32.11 -1.50
CA SER A 958 -32.55 33.13 -1.15
C SER A 958 -33.96 32.74 -1.58
N ALA A 959 -34.10 31.96 -2.65
CA ALA A 959 -35.38 31.43 -3.13
C ALA A 959 -35.87 30.20 -2.34
N GLY A 960 -35.03 29.58 -1.50
CA GLY A 960 -35.37 28.35 -0.77
C GLY A 960 -35.23 27.06 -1.61
N ASP A 961 -34.58 27.15 -2.77
CA ASP A 961 -34.35 26.00 -3.66
C ASP A 961 -33.18 25.12 -3.16
N LEU A 962 -32.21 25.72 -2.47
CA LEU A 962 -31.06 25.05 -1.86
C LEU A 962 -31.05 25.24 -0.34
N PRO A 963 -30.40 24.33 0.42
CA PRO A 963 -30.23 24.51 1.86
C PRO A 963 -29.53 25.83 2.19
N GLU A 964 -29.95 26.50 3.26
CA GLU A 964 -29.38 27.79 3.70
C GLU A 964 -27.85 27.72 3.87
N ARG A 965 -27.35 26.59 4.38
CA ARG A 965 -25.92 26.33 4.56
C ARG A 965 -25.34 25.58 3.34
N THR A 966 -25.33 26.23 2.18
CA THR A 966 -24.67 25.74 0.97
C THR A 966 -23.32 26.42 0.76
N VAL A 967 -22.25 25.64 0.56
CA VAL A 967 -20.89 26.16 0.35
C VAL A 967 -20.30 25.61 -0.94
N LEU A 968 -19.71 26.50 -1.73
CA LEU A 968 -18.90 26.16 -2.90
C LEU A 968 -17.44 25.98 -2.47
N ALA A 969 -16.83 24.86 -2.87
CA ALA A 969 -15.42 24.59 -2.65
C ALA A 969 -14.78 23.96 -3.89
N HIS A 970 -13.51 24.25 -4.14
CA HIS A 970 -12.79 23.55 -5.21
C HIS A 970 -12.18 22.23 -4.74
N PHE A 971 -11.88 21.28 -5.64
CA PHE A 971 -11.27 19.98 -5.30
C PHE A 971 -9.99 20.06 -4.43
N GLY A 972 -9.23 21.14 -4.58
CA GLY A 972 -8.02 21.38 -3.79
C GLY A 972 -8.30 21.91 -2.38
N ALA A 973 -9.52 22.37 -2.09
CA ALA A 973 -9.93 22.89 -0.79
C ALA A 973 -10.47 21.81 0.16
N LEU A 974 -10.90 20.65 -0.34
CA LEU A 974 -11.45 19.58 0.51
C LEU A 974 -10.39 18.76 1.22
N ARG A 975 -9.28 18.48 0.53
CA ARG A 975 -8.17 17.77 1.18
C ARG A 975 -7.76 18.59 2.40
N GLY A 976 -7.66 17.88 3.53
CA GLY A 976 -7.40 18.33 4.92
C GLY A 976 -7.76 19.74 5.33
N ARG A 977 -8.92 20.17 4.85
CA ARG A 977 -9.81 20.92 5.70
C ARG A 977 -10.82 19.98 6.33
N ASN A 978 -10.93 20.07 7.64
CA ASN A 978 -11.95 19.39 8.45
C ASN A 978 -13.06 20.36 8.87
N ASP A 979 -13.16 21.55 8.28
CA ASP A 979 -14.35 22.43 8.40
C ASP A 979 -15.59 21.82 7.77
N PHE A 980 -15.41 20.85 6.88
CA PHE A 980 -16.51 20.16 6.23
C PHE A 980 -17.10 19.02 7.05
N ASP A 981 -16.56 18.71 8.23
CA ASP A 981 -17.02 17.60 9.08
C ASP A 981 -18.45 17.80 9.63
N ASP A 982 -18.95 19.02 9.61
CA ASP A 982 -20.33 19.33 9.97
C ASP A 982 -21.33 19.14 8.81
N PHE A 983 -20.86 18.98 7.57
CA PHE A 983 -21.72 18.76 6.41
C PHE A 983 -22.22 17.31 6.37
N ASP A 984 -23.42 17.12 5.84
CA ASP A 984 -24.07 15.83 5.65
C ASP A 984 -24.32 15.53 4.16
N ALA A 985 -24.06 16.48 3.26
CA ALA A 985 -24.09 16.24 1.82
C ALA A 985 -22.86 16.80 1.09
N VAL A 986 -22.35 16.05 0.12
CA VAL A 986 -21.33 16.50 -0.83
C VAL A 986 -21.76 16.26 -2.28
N TYR A 987 -21.65 17.28 -3.12
CA TYR A 987 -22.00 17.23 -4.53
C TYR A 987 -20.78 17.47 -5.42
N PHE A 988 -20.37 16.46 -6.18
CA PHE A 988 -19.28 16.60 -7.16
C PHE A 988 -19.85 17.02 -8.52
N THR A 989 -19.36 18.12 -9.08
CA THR A 989 -19.78 18.59 -10.41
C THR A 989 -19.13 17.83 -11.58
N ASN A 990 -18.01 17.15 -11.32
CA ASN A 990 -17.21 16.41 -12.29
C ASN A 990 -16.37 15.33 -11.55
N PRO A 991 -16.13 14.12 -12.08
CA PRO A 991 -15.28 13.14 -11.40
C PRO A 991 -13.77 13.46 -11.50
N TYR A 992 -13.34 14.30 -12.44
CA TYR A 992 -11.91 14.53 -12.72
C TYR A 992 -11.28 15.62 -11.86
N ARG A 993 -10.39 15.21 -10.95
CA ARG A 993 -9.52 16.11 -10.18
C ARG A 993 -8.34 16.64 -11.00
N TYR A 994 -7.59 15.73 -11.62
CA TYR A 994 -6.38 16.04 -12.39
C TYR A 994 -6.63 16.21 -13.89
N ALA A 995 -5.69 16.86 -14.57
CA ALA A 995 -5.68 16.93 -16.02
C ALA A 995 -5.31 15.57 -16.62
N GLU A 996 -5.76 15.28 -17.84
CA GLU A 996 -5.50 14.02 -18.53
C GLU A 996 -4.02 13.63 -18.62
N ALA A 997 -3.13 14.63 -18.74
CA ALA A 997 -1.67 14.46 -18.72
C ALA A 997 -1.16 13.72 -17.48
N TYR A 998 -1.84 13.87 -16.34
CA TYR A 998 -1.52 13.16 -15.11
C TYR A 998 -1.66 11.64 -15.29
N TYR A 999 -2.80 11.19 -15.84
CA TYR A 999 -3.07 9.75 -16.01
C TYR A 999 -2.21 9.13 -17.10
N VAL A 1000 -1.98 9.86 -18.21
CA VAL A 1000 -1.08 9.42 -19.29
C VAL A 1000 0.34 9.26 -18.77
N GLY A 1001 0.84 10.22 -17.99
CA GLY A 1001 2.17 10.12 -17.40
C GLY A 1001 2.33 8.95 -16.43
N LEU A 1002 1.27 8.64 -15.66
CA LEU A 1002 1.29 7.53 -14.72
C LEU A 1002 1.30 6.19 -15.46
N GLY A 1003 0.51 6.07 -16.53
CA GLY A 1003 0.58 4.93 -17.45
C GLY A 1003 1.96 4.77 -18.08
N LEU A 1004 2.59 5.87 -18.53
CA LEU A 1004 3.94 5.83 -19.09
C LEU A 1004 4.97 5.23 -18.13
N LEU A 1005 4.95 5.64 -16.86
CA LEU A 1005 5.86 5.09 -15.85
C LEU A 1005 5.59 3.62 -15.57
N LEU A 1006 4.33 3.24 -15.38
CA LEU A 1006 3.94 1.88 -15.02
C LEU A 1006 4.19 0.87 -16.15
N HIS A 1007 4.09 1.29 -17.41
CA HIS A 1007 4.31 0.45 -18.59
C HIS A 1007 5.71 0.61 -19.21
N GLY A 1008 6.61 1.37 -18.58
CA GLY A 1008 8.01 1.54 -19.02
C GLY A 1008 8.18 2.17 -20.41
N GLY A 1009 7.20 2.93 -20.90
CA GLY A 1009 7.25 3.61 -22.20
C GLY A 1009 7.31 2.71 -23.45
N GLN A 1010 7.34 1.37 -23.32
CA GLN A 1010 7.60 0.44 -24.43
C GLN A 1010 6.44 0.35 -25.42
N ASN A 1011 5.20 0.51 -24.94
CA ASN A 1011 3.98 0.40 -25.76
C ASN A 1011 3.51 1.75 -26.32
N PHE A 1012 4.30 2.82 -26.18
CA PHE A 1012 3.86 4.15 -26.56
C PHE A 1012 4.33 4.55 -27.96
N PRO A 1013 3.48 5.26 -28.73
CA PRO A 1013 3.84 5.73 -30.05
C PRO A 1013 5.09 6.61 -30.03
N ARG A 1014 6.15 6.16 -30.71
CA ARG A 1014 7.37 6.97 -30.95
C ARG A 1014 7.25 7.89 -32.16
N GLN A 1015 6.06 7.96 -32.74
CA GLN A 1015 5.72 8.85 -33.83
C GLN A 1015 4.58 9.77 -33.38
N TRP A 1016 4.43 10.90 -34.08
CA TRP A 1016 3.31 11.79 -33.84
C TRP A 1016 2.02 11.13 -34.28
N GLU A 1017 1.16 10.85 -33.31
CA GLU A 1017 -0.16 10.28 -33.55
C GLU A 1017 -1.24 11.16 -32.94
N SER A 1018 -2.46 11.00 -33.44
CA SER A 1018 -3.62 11.63 -32.82
C SER A 1018 -3.63 11.30 -31.33
N LYS A 1019 -3.93 12.31 -30.52
CA LYS A 1019 -4.09 12.14 -29.08
C LYS A 1019 -5.06 10.99 -28.71
N ASN A 1020 -6.06 10.73 -29.55
CA ASN A 1020 -7.05 9.67 -29.34
C ASN A 1020 -6.54 8.25 -29.69
N ALA A 1021 -5.38 8.13 -30.33
CA ALA A 1021 -4.77 6.84 -30.69
C ALA A 1021 -3.91 6.26 -29.56
N TRP A 1022 -3.67 7.04 -28.50
CA TRP A 1022 -2.95 6.57 -27.32
C TRP A 1022 -3.89 5.65 -26.51
N GLU A 1023 -3.39 4.48 -26.11
CA GLU A 1023 -4.15 3.46 -25.37
C GLU A 1023 -4.91 4.06 -24.18
N ASP A 1024 -6.13 3.58 -23.93
CA ASP A 1024 -6.92 4.04 -22.78
C ASP A 1024 -6.37 3.42 -21.49
N PHE A 1025 -5.75 4.24 -20.65
CA PHE A 1025 -5.37 3.89 -19.27
C PHE A 1025 -6.60 3.84 -18.35
N ALA A 1026 -7.70 3.23 -18.80
CA ALA A 1026 -9.01 3.29 -18.16
C ALA A 1026 -8.94 2.78 -16.72
N ALA A 1027 -8.27 1.67 -16.48
CA ALA A 1027 -8.09 1.11 -15.14
C ALA A 1027 -7.26 2.04 -14.23
N ILE A 1028 -6.13 2.56 -14.70
CA ILE A 1028 -5.27 3.48 -13.93
C ILE A 1028 -6.03 4.78 -13.61
N ARG A 1029 -6.76 5.31 -14.60
CA ARG A 1029 -7.60 6.50 -14.46
C ARG A 1029 -8.72 6.26 -13.45
N ALA A 1030 -9.46 5.16 -13.57
CA ALA A 1030 -10.54 4.80 -12.66
C ALA A 1030 -10.07 4.68 -11.22
N ARG A 1031 -8.97 3.96 -10.99
CA ARG A 1031 -8.37 3.80 -9.66
C ARG A 1031 -7.96 5.13 -9.04
N SER A 1032 -7.32 5.99 -9.83
CA SER A 1032 -6.91 7.33 -9.38
C SER A 1032 -8.12 8.21 -9.04
N VAL A 1033 -9.13 8.25 -9.92
CA VAL A 1033 -10.35 9.04 -9.73
C VAL A 1033 -11.14 8.57 -8.50
N VAL A 1034 -11.32 7.26 -8.33
CA VAL A 1034 -12.07 6.70 -7.19
C VAL A 1034 -11.30 6.89 -5.88
N SER A 1035 -9.97 6.75 -5.89
CA SER A 1035 -9.11 7.10 -4.74
C SER A 1035 -9.37 8.53 -4.27
N ASP A 1036 -9.37 9.49 -5.21
CA ASP A 1036 -9.60 10.90 -4.90
C ASP A 1036 -11.03 11.17 -4.41
N LEU A 1037 -12.05 10.65 -5.11
CA LEU A 1037 -13.45 10.82 -4.74
C LEU A 1037 -13.74 10.26 -3.34
N TYR A 1038 -13.20 9.08 -3.04
CA TYR A 1038 -13.33 8.49 -1.71
C TYR A 1038 -12.68 9.39 -0.66
N GLN A 1039 -11.42 9.80 -0.85
CA GLN A 1039 -10.72 10.66 0.10
C GLN A 1039 -11.44 12.00 0.34
N ASP A 1040 -12.02 12.60 -0.70
CA ASP A 1040 -12.76 13.86 -0.61
C ASP A 1040 -14.15 13.66 0.05
N ALA A 1041 -14.90 12.63 -0.34
CA ALA A 1041 -16.20 12.31 0.25
C ALA A 1041 -16.08 11.91 1.72
N MET A 1042 -14.97 11.29 2.09
CA MET A 1042 -14.67 10.96 3.47
C MET A 1042 -14.48 12.19 4.35
N ARG A 1043 -14.45 13.45 3.85
CA ARG A 1043 -14.24 14.69 4.63
C ARG A 1043 -15.50 15.31 5.24
N ILE A 1044 -16.70 14.86 4.83
CA ILE A 1044 -17.96 15.30 5.46
C ILE A 1044 -18.21 14.57 6.79
N GLY A 1045 -19.40 14.68 7.37
CA GLY A 1045 -19.77 14.12 8.67
C GLY A 1045 -19.52 12.63 8.86
N ILE A 1046 -19.58 11.83 7.79
CA ILE A 1046 -19.20 10.41 7.81
C ILE A 1046 -17.72 10.21 8.15
N ARG A 1047 -16.94 11.30 8.18
CA ARG A 1047 -15.56 11.27 8.64
C ARG A 1047 -15.47 10.85 10.08
N ARG A 1048 -16.23 11.60 10.85
CA ARG A 1048 -16.26 11.47 12.27
C ARG A 1048 -17.07 10.26 12.63
N ASP A 1049 -18.21 10.03 11.95
CA ASP A 1049 -19.26 9.04 12.27
C ASP A 1049 -19.83 8.31 11.03
N PRO A 1050 -19.36 7.07 10.72
CA PRO A 1050 -19.88 6.25 9.64
C PRO A 1050 -21.39 5.93 9.73
N ALA A 1051 -22.00 6.03 10.90
CA ALA A 1051 -23.43 5.80 11.08
C ALA A 1051 -24.27 7.06 10.87
N ARG A 1052 -23.64 8.24 10.69
CA ARG A 1052 -24.37 9.48 10.40
C ARG A 1052 -25.07 9.39 9.04
N SER A 1053 -26.29 9.92 8.96
CA SER A 1053 -26.99 10.07 7.67
C SER A 1053 -26.21 11.02 6.77
N ALA A 1054 -25.92 10.59 5.54
CA ALA A 1054 -25.17 11.41 4.59
C ALA A 1054 -25.49 11.11 3.12
N PHE A 1055 -25.27 12.11 2.26
CA PHE A 1055 -25.47 12.01 0.81
C PHE A 1055 -24.18 12.34 0.05
N ILE A 1056 -23.81 11.49 -0.91
CA ILE A 1056 -22.65 11.67 -1.78
C ILE A 1056 -23.13 11.65 -3.22
N PHE A 1057 -23.14 12.80 -3.90
CA PHE A 1057 -23.57 12.89 -5.30
C PHE A 1057 -22.37 12.76 -6.23
N VAL A 1058 -22.29 11.67 -6.98
CA VAL A 1058 -21.15 11.32 -7.84
C VAL A 1058 -21.53 11.41 -9.33
N PRO A 1059 -20.86 12.26 -10.13
CA PRO A 1059 -21.13 12.46 -11.55
C PRO A 1059 -20.48 11.38 -12.42
N SER A 1060 -20.87 10.12 -12.22
CA SER A 1060 -20.45 9.00 -13.07
C SER A 1060 -21.43 7.84 -13.06
N GLN A 1061 -21.47 7.12 -14.18
CA GLN A 1061 -22.17 5.85 -14.37
C GLN A 1061 -21.24 4.81 -15.04
N GLU A 1062 -19.93 5.06 -15.06
CA GLU A 1062 -18.94 4.09 -15.54
C GLU A 1062 -18.85 2.93 -14.54
N ALA A 1063 -18.96 1.67 -15.00
CA ALA A 1063 -18.99 0.51 -14.09
C ALA A 1063 -17.72 0.46 -13.23
N ALA A 1064 -16.58 0.79 -13.83
CA ALA A 1064 -15.29 0.87 -13.16
C ALA A 1064 -15.28 1.81 -11.93
N TYR A 1065 -16.06 2.90 -11.94
CA TYR A 1065 -16.14 3.83 -10.82
C TYR A 1065 -17.16 3.34 -9.80
N VAL A 1066 -18.34 2.93 -10.28
CA VAL A 1066 -19.45 2.50 -9.42
C VAL A 1066 -19.10 1.26 -8.61
N VAL A 1067 -18.53 0.22 -9.24
CA VAL A 1067 -18.12 -1.02 -8.55
C VAL A 1067 -17.10 -0.73 -7.45
N ARG A 1068 -16.08 0.09 -7.73
CA ARG A 1068 -15.07 0.43 -6.71
C ARG A 1068 -15.65 1.28 -5.58
N LEU A 1069 -16.57 2.19 -5.89
CA LEU A 1069 -17.31 2.94 -4.87
C LEU A 1069 -18.18 2.03 -4.00
N MET A 1070 -18.86 1.02 -4.57
CA MET A 1070 -19.63 0.03 -3.81
C MET A 1070 -18.74 -0.73 -2.82
N ARG A 1071 -17.52 -1.10 -3.23
CA ARG A 1071 -16.55 -1.75 -2.36
C ARG A 1071 -16.03 -0.84 -1.24
N LEU A 1072 -15.82 0.45 -1.54
CA LEU A 1072 -15.31 1.44 -0.58
C LEU A 1072 -16.36 1.93 0.41
N PHE A 1073 -17.62 2.05 -0.04
CA PHE A 1073 -18.77 2.45 0.75
C PHE A 1073 -19.68 1.24 1.05
N CYS A 1074 -19.08 0.17 1.55
CA CYS A 1074 -19.81 -1.05 1.92
C CYS A 1074 -20.98 -0.71 2.86
N GLY A 1075 -22.17 -1.23 2.56
CA GLY A 1075 -23.41 -0.96 3.32
C GLY A 1075 -24.16 0.32 2.95
N ALA A 1076 -23.61 1.19 2.08
CA ALA A 1076 -24.31 2.36 1.60
C ALA A 1076 -25.38 2.02 0.54
N THR A 1077 -26.43 2.82 0.46
CA THR A 1077 -27.46 2.70 -0.57
C THR A 1077 -27.00 3.43 -1.84
N PHE A 1078 -27.00 2.75 -2.99
CA PHE A 1078 -26.67 3.35 -4.28
C PHE A 1078 -27.94 3.70 -5.07
N ILE A 1079 -28.04 4.95 -5.53
CA ILE A 1079 -29.20 5.47 -6.26
C ILE A 1079 -28.78 5.80 -7.68
N MET A 1080 -29.41 5.14 -8.66
CA MET A 1080 -29.12 5.29 -10.09
C MET A 1080 -30.02 6.36 -10.72
N PRO A 1081 -29.52 7.18 -11.66
CA PRO A 1081 -30.34 8.13 -12.40
C PRO A 1081 -31.28 7.39 -13.37
N ASP A 1082 -32.53 7.84 -13.45
CA ASP A 1082 -33.60 7.36 -14.35
C ASP A 1082 -34.04 5.88 -14.21
N CYS A 1083 -33.72 5.20 -13.10
CA CYS A 1083 -34.30 3.90 -12.76
C CYS A 1083 -35.41 4.06 -11.71
N THR A 1084 -36.59 4.49 -12.12
CA THR A 1084 -37.81 4.10 -11.41
C THR A 1084 -37.92 2.57 -11.51
N ASN A 1085 -37.72 1.87 -10.38
CA ASN A 1085 -37.82 0.40 -10.18
C ASN A 1085 -36.52 -0.44 -10.20
N VAL A 1086 -35.42 0.04 -9.64
CA VAL A 1086 -34.45 -0.90 -9.03
C VAL A 1086 -34.28 -0.51 -7.57
N ASP A 1087 -35.06 -1.16 -6.70
CA ASP A 1087 -34.88 -1.06 -5.26
C ASP A 1087 -33.62 -1.84 -4.89
N LEU A 1088 -32.51 -1.13 -4.67
CA LEU A 1088 -31.22 -1.68 -4.24
C LEU A 1088 -31.08 -1.67 -2.70
N SER A 1089 -32.16 -1.43 -1.96
CA SER A 1089 -32.10 -1.48 -0.50
C SER A 1089 -31.94 -2.93 0.00
N PRO A 1090 -31.12 -3.17 1.06
CA PRO A 1090 -31.17 -4.43 1.78
C PRO A 1090 -32.52 -4.52 2.49
N SER A 1091 -33.38 -5.45 2.07
CA SER A 1091 -34.70 -5.61 2.70
C SER A 1091 -34.54 -6.01 4.19
N PRO A 1092 -35.18 -5.32 5.14
CA PRO A 1092 -35.17 -5.69 6.56
C PRO A 1092 -36.10 -6.87 6.90
N GLN A 1093 -36.30 -7.82 5.99
CA GLN A 1093 -37.24 -8.93 6.19
C GLN A 1093 -36.73 -10.23 5.60
N GLN A 1094 -36.09 -11.05 6.43
CA GLN A 1094 -36.18 -12.51 6.37
C GLN A 1094 -35.91 -13.10 7.75
N SER A 1095 -36.81 -12.79 8.69
CA SER A 1095 -37.04 -13.58 9.89
C SER A 1095 -38.31 -14.42 9.71
N SER A 1096 -38.29 -15.38 8.78
CA SER A 1096 -39.17 -16.57 8.76
C SER A 1096 -39.00 -17.35 7.44
N VAL A 1097 -39.37 -18.64 7.51
CA VAL A 1097 -39.52 -19.65 6.44
C VAL A 1097 -38.28 -20.55 6.28
N ASP A 1098 -38.08 -21.59 7.11
CA ASP A 1098 -38.77 -22.90 7.04
C ASP A 1098 -40.02 -22.95 6.14
N ALA A 1099 -39.82 -23.36 4.87
CA ALA A 1099 -40.74 -24.18 4.07
C ALA A 1099 -40.27 -24.23 2.60
N VAL A 1100 -39.84 -25.42 2.18
CA VAL A 1100 -40.05 -26.01 0.85
C VAL A 1100 -39.57 -25.19 -0.37
N LEU A 1101 -38.30 -25.38 -0.75
CA LEU A 1101 -37.86 -25.91 -2.05
C LEU A 1101 -36.33 -25.96 -2.14
#